data_AF-L7UA04-F1
#
_entry.id   AF-L7UA04-F1
#
_cell.length_a   1.000
_cell.length_b   1.000
_cell.length_c   1.000
_cell.angle_alpha   90.00
_cell.angle_beta   90.00
_cell.angle_gamma   90.00
#
_symmetry.space_group_name_H-M   'P 1'
#
loop_
_entity.id
_entity.type
_entity.pdbx_description
1 polymer ?
#
loop_
_entity_poly.entity_id
_entity_poly.type
_entity_poly.pdbx_seq_one_letter_code
_entity_poly.pdbx_strand_id
1 'polypeptide(L)'
;MKRLLLLSALSLAGCYTQETPQPSGLGAFQVTVKGIYEANTNPRKDVPVVAACAAKYGGVQSAVPLDVRGTKDCLLALPRTLVEIELDIQAMDVKGQPLADFNGPASFRTVPGNLTGPYRYRWAQLTNGRGTGSVRTGQLYGETHVWVEDEPVQVDYANGEVVPGELPPEPAHRTSSTGLSRSLFFEEPTIATVQVPQNGNQQTAYSGTFMRIGRAPEAGPALVQNCAPDDPNNGQPVTLLVTGTDPGGFFVTDLTACQVREGSISGSVSQFTAEPSGFYPGRFNSMFIYNYSFPEGLDPGDLLWSIAGSVQEFTSTTQLTFPSWNIREKVRLLPQDQWNKYLDLSKPVEINGRLCGYTASPYITDPLCGYNYGNYKMEGLESSLVKVRRVKFPTVFKSCDANGNNMVATFCQAGSTGYGACGTDSPTDTDVPERQCNIDCTLGRGEFRGKLCTEKTTYDNFGQFVVEMNPTGAPAAGLDDSVPARLHTLNAVPPVAPATAHWTRSPNAYTAGSTMNIWCDKPAHVRFGGAVEPGPETTVSLAATTRLERTLTGDQTVIWVSPQDPLGGVVTCTLAQHPNTRINLVTKDAVPDLVVQCDPNDSDAERAKQCRFLQGATFDVVGHLRHVGAARPRWVVLPRDQDDLCCYPGPGLECPRPIKPCVTQ
;
A
#
# COMPACT_ATOMS: atom_id res chain seq x y z
N MET A 1 63.34 -69.46 51.23
CA MET A 1 62.36 -68.92 50.25
C MET A 1 61.57 -67.82 50.95
N LYS A 2 61.65 -66.57 50.48
CA LYS A 2 60.66 -65.82 49.67
C LYS A 2 59.63 -65.02 50.52
N ARG A 3 59.36 -63.77 50.09
CA ARG A 3 58.50 -62.71 50.70
C ARG A 3 59.20 -62.01 51.87
N LEU A 4 59.94 -60.89 51.69
CA LEU A 4 59.61 -59.55 51.13
C LEU A 4 58.53 -58.84 51.96
N LEU A 5 58.83 -57.70 52.61
CA LEU A 5 59.12 -56.35 52.05
C LEU A 5 57.88 -55.70 51.40
N LEU A 6 57.11 -54.95 52.19
CA LEU A 6 56.15 -53.90 51.77
C LEU A 6 55.47 -53.25 53.01
N LEU A 7 56.14 -52.31 53.70
CA LEU A 7 55.52 -51.57 54.82
C LEU A 7 56.18 -50.21 55.17
N SER A 8 56.93 -49.61 54.23
CA SER A 8 57.68 -48.36 54.46
C SER A 8 57.59 -47.41 53.25
N ALA A 9 56.37 -47.21 52.72
CA ALA A 9 56.12 -46.47 51.49
C ALA A 9 54.77 -45.72 51.48
N LEU A 10 54.34 -45.18 52.63
CA LEU A 10 53.04 -44.48 52.78
C LEU A 10 53.12 -43.09 53.43
N SER A 11 54.31 -42.53 53.62
CA SER A 11 54.54 -41.19 54.21
C SER A 11 54.77 -40.08 53.17
N LEU A 12 54.65 -40.36 51.87
CA LEU A 12 54.82 -39.40 50.77
C LEU A 12 53.68 -39.47 49.74
N ALA A 13 52.46 -39.78 50.20
CA ALA A 13 51.24 -39.50 49.44
C ALA A 13 50.85 -38.01 49.62
N GLY A 14 51.72 -37.11 49.18
CA GLY A 14 51.40 -35.69 49.11
C GLY A 14 50.31 -35.49 48.07
N CYS A 15 49.09 -35.16 48.53
CA CYS A 15 48.02 -34.75 47.63
C CYS A 15 48.42 -33.43 46.95
N TYR A 16 49.00 -33.54 45.76
CA TYR A 16 49.13 -32.39 44.85
C TYR A 16 47.73 -31.97 44.41
N THR A 17 47.08 -31.15 45.25
CA THR A 17 46.12 -30.16 44.77
C THR A 17 46.91 -29.17 43.91
N GLN A 18 47.15 -29.56 42.66
CA GLN A 18 47.49 -28.62 41.62
C GLN A 18 46.27 -27.70 41.51
N GLU A 19 46.35 -26.51 42.12
CA GLU A 19 45.29 -25.52 42.03
C GLU A 19 44.98 -25.33 40.56
N THR A 20 43.76 -25.71 40.16
CA THR A 20 43.33 -25.59 38.76
C THR A 20 43.48 -24.12 38.40
N PRO A 21 44.32 -23.75 37.41
CA PRO A 21 44.67 -22.36 37.18
C PRO A 21 43.40 -21.52 37.08
N GLN A 22 43.21 -20.65 38.08
CA GLN A 22 42.06 -19.76 38.11
C GLN A 22 42.07 -18.98 36.79
N PRO A 23 41.02 -19.05 35.95
CA PRO A 23 41.00 -18.29 34.73
C PRO A 23 41.19 -16.79 35.05
N SER A 24 41.83 -16.07 34.14
CA SER A 24 42.36 -14.74 34.39
C SER A 24 42.35 -13.91 33.11
N GLY A 25 42.17 -12.59 33.25
CA GLY A 25 41.89 -11.71 32.11
C GLY A 25 40.39 -11.51 31.92
N LEU A 26 40.01 -11.06 30.73
CA LEU A 26 38.64 -10.69 30.38
C LEU A 26 37.70 -11.91 30.43
N GLY A 27 36.53 -11.73 31.05
CA GLY A 27 35.44 -12.71 31.05
C GLY A 27 34.13 -12.17 30.49
N ALA A 28 33.87 -10.87 30.60
CA ALA A 28 32.67 -10.21 30.08
C ALA A 28 32.86 -8.69 29.95
N PHE A 29 31.88 -8.02 29.32
CA PHE A 29 31.72 -6.56 29.45
C PHE A 29 30.42 -6.22 30.21
N GLN A 30 30.51 -5.25 31.11
CA GLN A 30 29.33 -4.55 31.63
C GLN A 30 29.00 -3.38 30.68
N VAL A 31 27.79 -3.40 30.11
CA VAL A 31 27.35 -2.45 29.08
C VAL A 31 26.17 -1.63 29.60
N THR A 32 26.32 -0.31 29.66
CA THR A 32 25.28 0.61 30.17
C THR A 32 24.85 1.59 29.08
N VAL A 33 23.58 1.55 28.69
CA VAL A 33 23.02 2.48 27.69
C VAL A 33 22.85 3.87 28.31
N LYS A 34 23.45 4.88 27.68
CA LYS A 34 23.46 6.30 28.10
C LYS A 34 22.43 7.16 27.39
N GLY A 35 22.01 6.79 26.19
CA GLY A 35 21.06 7.54 25.37
C GLY A 35 20.69 6.80 24.08
N ILE A 36 19.54 7.16 23.48
CA ILE A 36 18.97 6.50 22.30
C ILE A 36 18.34 7.58 21.42
N TYR A 37 19.00 7.92 20.30
CA TYR A 37 18.69 9.12 19.50
C TYR A 37 18.45 8.80 18.03
N GLU A 38 17.72 9.67 17.33
CA GLU A 38 17.62 9.65 15.87
C GLU A 38 18.95 10.12 15.24
N ALA A 39 19.52 9.30 14.37
CA ALA A 39 20.82 9.57 13.76
C ALA A 39 20.80 10.84 12.88
N ASN A 40 21.93 11.56 12.87
CA ASN A 40 22.14 12.80 12.11
C ASN A 40 21.24 13.99 12.56
N THR A 41 20.57 13.92 13.72
CA THR A 41 19.82 15.06 14.27
C THR A 41 20.73 16.05 15.02
N ASN A 42 20.51 17.36 14.82
CA ASN A 42 21.20 18.43 15.55
C ASN A 42 20.22 19.58 15.88
N PRO A 43 19.92 19.88 17.16
CA PRO A 43 20.35 19.14 18.35
C PRO A 43 19.88 17.67 18.30
N ARG A 44 20.57 16.80 19.05
CA ARG A 44 20.17 15.39 19.17
C ARG A 44 18.72 15.28 19.63
N LYS A 45 17.95 14.43 18.95
CA LYS A 45 16.56 14.12 19.25
C LYS A 45 16.45 12.68 19.74
N ASP A 46 15.87 12.49 20.92
CA ASP A 46 15.56 11.15 21.44
C ASP A 46 14.69 10.38 20.43
N VAL A 47 14.89 9.06 20.33
CA VAL A 47 13.91 8.21 19.65
C VAL A 47 12.56 8.32 20.38
N PRO A 48 11.45 8.61 19.66
CA PRO A 48 10.13 8.71 20.26
C PRO A 48 9.71 7.43 20.98
N VAL A 49 8.92 7.56 22.03
CA VAL A 49 8.20 6.41 22.62
C VAL A 49 6.81 6.28 22.01
N VAL A 50 6.23 5.10 22.16
CA VAL A 50 4.86 4.81 21.73
C VAL A 50 3.82 5.75 22.34
N ALA A 51 2.73 6.00 21.62
CA ALA A 51 1.67 6.92 22.05
C ALA A 51 1.10 6.56 23.43
N ALA A 52 0.90 5.26 23.70
CA ALA A 52 0.46 4.74 24.99
C ALA A 52 1.46 4.98 26.15
N CYS A 53 2.75 5.20 25.88
CA CYS A 53 3.69 5.67 26.89
C CYS A 53 3.66 7.20 27.02
N ALA A 54 3.74 7.93 25.91
CA ALA A 54 3.72 9.40 25.94
C ALA A 54 2.48 9.94 26.69
N ALA A 55 1.32 9.30 26.53
CA ALA A 55 0.10 9.62 27.27
C ALA A 55 0.26 9.56 28.81
N LYS A 56 1.06 8.63 29.36
CA LYS A 56 1.37 8.53 30.80
C LYS A 56 2.13 9.77 31.32
N TYR A 57 2.81 10.48 30.43
CA TYR A 57 3.61 11.68 30.69
C TYR A 57 2.99 12.93 30.02
N GLY A 58 1.66 13.02 30.02
CA GLY A 58 0.91 14.19 29.53
C GLY A 58 0.85 14.34 28.00
N GLY A 59 1.19 13.29 27.25
CA GLY A 59 1.25 13.30 25.78
C GLY A 59 2.54 13.89 25.20
N VAL A 60 3.47 14.35 26.03
CA VAL A 60 4.66 15.10 25.59
C VAL A 60 5.88 14.18 25.52
N GLN A 61 6.40 13.96 24.30
CA GLN A 61 7.56 13.07 24.06
C GLN A 61 8.82 13.46 24.85
N SER A 62 9.06 14.74 25.11
CA SER A 62 10.20 15.23 25.90
C SER A 62 9.98 15.19 27.43
N ALA A 63 8.76 14.86 27.89
CA ALA A 63 8.46 14.67 29.32
C ALA A 63 8.67 13.23 29.79
N VAL A 64 9.00 12.30 28.89
CA VAL A 64 9.20 10.88 29.17
C VAL A 64 10.62 10.64 29.69
N PRO A 65 10.82 10.18 30.94
CA PRO A 65 12.14 9.99 31.54
C PRO A 65 13.01 8.97 30.79
N LEU A 66 14.32 9.24 30.71
CA LEU A 66 15.27 8.44 29.91
C LEU A 66 15.46 7.00 30.43
N ASP A 67 15.32 6.80 31.74
CA ASP A 67 15.39 5.51 32.42
C ASP A 67 14.21 4.59 32.07
N VAL A 68 13.01 5.14 31.85
CA VAL A 68 11.84 4.35 31.42
C VAL A 68 11.79 4.10 29.92
N ARG A 69 12.51 4.87 29.07
CA ARG A 69 12.48 4.68 27.61
C ARG A 69 12.99 3.30 27.21
N GLY A 70 12.25 2.61 26.34
CA GLY A 70 12.62 1.27 25.86
C GLY A 70 12.54 0.22 26.95
N THR A 71 11.60 0.36 27.89
CA THR A 71 11.22 -0.68 28.87
C THR A 71 9.91 -1.34 28.44
N LYS A 72 9.54 -2.47 29.05
CA LYS A 72 8.28 -3.18 28.70
C LYS A 72 7.03 -2.31 28.91
N ASP A 73 7.06 -1.40 29.88
CA ASP A 73 5.97 -0.46 30.17
C ASP A 73 6.00 0.84 29.33
N CYS A 74 7.09 1.07 28.60
CA CYS A 74 7.29 2.25 27.77
C CYS A 74 8.19 1.93 26.56
N LEU A 75 7.58 1.31 25.56
CA LEU A 75 8.24 0.94 24.31
C LEU A 75 8.74 2.18 23.55
N LEU A 76 9.88 2.06 22.90
CA LEU A 76 10.29 2.97 21.83
C LEU A 76 9.40 2.72 20.60
N ALA A 77 8.98 3.77 19.90
CA ALA A 77 8.24 3.63 18.66
C ALA A 77 9.11 2.97 17.57
N LEU A 78 8.50 2.27 16.61
CA LEU A 78 9.23 1.60 15.54
C LEU A 78 10.05 2.64 14.74
N PRO A 79 11.39 2.59 14.77
CA PRO A 79 12.21 3.66 14.23
C PRO A 79 12.10 3.69 12.70
N ARG A 80 11.85 4.88 12.18
CA ARG A 80 11.71 5.16 10.74
C ARG A 80 13.02 5.61 10.09
N THR A 81 14.01 5.97 10.91
CA THR A 81 15.37 6.37 10.54
C THR A 81 16.39 5.51 11.28
N LEU A 82 17.68 5.67 10.96
CA LEU A 82 18.76 5.05 11.74
C LEU A 82 18.77 5.61 13.17
N VAL A 83 19.16 4.77 14.12
CA VAL A 83 19.23 5.08 15.56
C VAL A 83 20.71 5.10 15.99
N GLU A 84 21.08 6.04 16.86
CA GLU A 84 22.36 6.06 17.59
C GLU A 84 22.12 5.71 19.06
N ILE A 85 22.75 4.64 19.54
CA ILE A 85 22.69 4.18 20.94
C ILE A 85 24.04 4.47 21.59
N GLU A 86 24.08 5.30 22.63
CA GLU A 86 25.31 5.58 23.36
C GLU A 86 25.53 4.58 24.50
N LEU A 87 26.77 4.15 24.69
CA LEU A 87 27.18 3.13 25.65
C LEU A 87 28.33 3.61 26.55
N ASP A 88 28.22 3.37 27.85
CA ASP A 88 29.38 3.18 28.74
C ASP A 88 29.75 1.69 28.74
N ILE A 89 31.04 1.39 28.67
CA ILE A 89 31.58 0.02 28.62
C ILE A 89 32.65 -0.15 29.71
N GLN A 90 32.52 -1.20 30.51
CA GLN A 90 33.47 -1.61 31.55
C GLN A 90 33.87 -3.08 31.32
N ALA A 91 35.16 -3.33 31.15
CA ALA A 91 35.72 -4.69 31.11
C ALA A 91 35.62 -5.35 32.48
N MET A 92 35.21 -6.62 32.50
CA MET A 92 35.03 -7.42 33.71
C MET A 92 35.90 -8.68 33.64
N ASP A 93 36.54 -9.05 34.75
CA ASP A 93 37.27 -10.30 34.88
C ASP A 93 36.29 -11.49 34.97
N VAL A 94 36.83 -12.70 34.91
CA VAL A 94 36.03 -13.94 35.04
C VAL A 94 35.41 -14.16 36.44
N LYS A 95 35.62 -13.24 37.39
CA LYS A 95 35.04 -13.19 38.74
C LYS A 95 34.01 -12.06 38.87
N GLY A 96 33.66 -11.40 37.77
CA GLY A 96 32.71 -10.29 37.73
C GLY A 96 33.22 -9.01 38.41
N GLN A 97 34.55 -8.82 38.51
CA GLN A 97 35.18 -7.62 39.05
C GLN A 97 35.72 -6.72 37.92
N PRO A 98 35.79 -5.38 38.10
CA PRO A 98 36.33 -4.48 37.09
C PRO A 98 37.79 -4.77 36.72
N LEU A 99 38.05 -5.07 35.44
CA LEU A 99 39.35 -5.47 34.91
C LEU A 99 40.11 -4.26 34.37
N ALA A 100 40.83 -3.55 35.25
CA ALA A 100 41.44 -2.25 34.97
C ALA A 100 42.72 -2.28 34.11
N ASP A 101 43.24 -3.45 33.75
CA ASP A 101 44.40 -3.64 32.87
C ASP A 101 44.04 -3.98 31.42
N PHE A 102 42.76 -4.29 31.13
CA PHE A 102 42.30 -4.52 29.76
C PHE A 102 42.41 -3.24 28.91
N ASN A 103 43.14 -3.32 27.80
CA ASN A 103 43.35 -2.23 26.86
C ASN A 103 43.23 -2.81 25.43
N GLY A 104 42.08 -2.61 24.77
CA GLY A 104 41.80 -3.20 23.47
C GLY A 104 40.50 -2.68 22.83
N PRO A 105 40.31 -2.90 21.51
CA PRO A 105 39.10 -2.51 20.79
C PRO A 105 37.98 -3.53 21.02
N ALA A 106 36.88 -3.09 21.65
CA ALA A 106 35.65 -3.88 21.72
C ALA A 106 34.76 -3.56 20.52
N SER A 107 34.30 -4.57 19.79
CA SER A 107 33.37 -4.44 18.66
C SER A 107 31.92 -4.44 19.14
N PHE A 108 31.00 -4.05 18.26
CA PHE A 108 29.56 -4.00 18.53
C PHE A 108 28.77 -4.90 17.58
N ARG A 109 27.58 -5.31 18.03
CA ARG A 109 26.55 -5.98 17.21
C ARG A 109 25.16 -5.69 17.78
N THR A 110 24.13 -5.66 16.95
CA THR A 110 22.73 -5.42 17.37
C THR A 110 21.84 -6.59 16.96
N VAL A 111 20.89 -6.98 17.83
CA VAL A 111 19.97 -8.10 17.55
C VAL A 111 18.56 -7.81 18.11
N PRO A 112 17.50 -7.75 17.29
CA PRO A 112 17.56 -7.53 15.84
C PRO A 112 18.20 -6.17 15.50
N GLY A 113 18.55 -5.98 14.23
CA GLY A 113 19.09 -4.73 13.72
C GLY A 113 20.46 -4.86 13.06
N ASN A 114 20.72 -4.03 12.06
CA ASN A 114 21.97 -4.03 11.29
C ASN A 114 22.77 -2.75 11.56
N LEU A 115 24.08 -2.89 11.82
CA LEU A 115 25.00 -1.78 11.95
C LEU A 115 25.13 -1.01 10.63
N THR A 116 25.26 0.31 10.69
CA THR A 116 25.26 1.18 9.51
C THR A 116 26.19 2.37 9.64
N GLY A 117 26.73 2.82 8.51
CA GLY A 117 27.64 3.97 8.44
C GLY A 117 29.08 3.65 8.87
N PRO A 118 29.89 4.71 9.11
CA PRO A 118 31.34 4.61 9.35
C PRO A 118 31.74 3.70 10.52
N TYR A 119 32.91 3.08 10.45
CA TYR A 119 33.35 2.05 11.41
C TYR A 119 33.44 2.50 12.87
N ARG A 120 33.62 3.81 13.17
CA ARG A 120 33.50 4.35 14.54
C ARG A 120 32.17 4.05 15.24
N TYR A 121 31.15 3.63 14.49
CA TYR A 121 29.84 3.22 15.00
C TYR A 121 29.73 1.70 15.26
N ARG A 122 30.84 0.95 15.11
CA ARG A 122 30.91 -0.53 15.20
C ARG A 122 31.95 -1.04 16.19
N TRP A 123 32.71 -0.15 16.82
CA TRP A 123 33.67 -0.49 17.88
C TRP A 123 34.00 0.73 18.75
N ALA A 124 34.60 0.50 19.91
CA ALA A 124 35.26 1.52 20.71
C ALA A 124 36.56 1.00 21.33
N GLN A 125 37.55 1.87 21.47
CA GLN A 125 38.77 1.57 22.23
C GLN A 125 38.44 1.60 23.73
N LEU A 126 38.77 0.52 24.45
CA LEU A 126 38.82 0.54 25.91
C LEU A 126 40.23 0.87 26.38
N THR A 127 40.33 1.70 27.42
CA THR A 127 41.57 2.10 28.08
C THR A 127 41.40 1.92 29.58
N ASN A 128 42.34 1.24 30.24
CA ASN A 128 42.25 0.84 31.65
C ASN A 128 40.90 0.19 32.02
N GLY A 129 40.44 -0.72 31.17
CA GLY A 129 39.18 -1.45 31.35
C GLY A 129 37.90 -0.63 31.13
N ARG A 130 37.97 0.58 30.57
CA ARG A 130 36.80 1.46 30.38
C ARG A 130 36.80 2.16 29.03
N GLY A 131 35.61 2.47 28.51
CA GLY A 131 35.43 3.27 27.30
C GLY A 131 33.98 3.66 27.07
N THR A 132 33.76 4.50 26.06
CA THR A 132 32.43 4.95 25.64
C THR A 132 32.26 4.71 24.14
N GLY A 133 31.11 4.17 23.73
CA GLY A 133 30.77 3.88 22.34
C GLY A 133 29.49 4.58 21.88
N SER A 134 29.33 4.70 20.57
CA SER A 134 28.06 5.03 19.93
C SER A 134 27.79 4.00 18.85
N VAL A 135 26.64 3.33 18.91
CA VAL A 135 26.23 2.27 17.99
C VAL A 135 25.19 2.83 17.04
N ARG A 136 25.52 2.93 15.74
CA ARG A 136 24.58 3.36 14.70
C ARG A 136 24.00 2.17 13.99
N THR A 137 22.69 2.01 14.07
CA THR A 137 21.98 0.80 13.65
C THR A 137 20.61 1.13 13.06
N GLY A 138 20.10 0.25 12.21
CA GLY A 138 18.74 0.28 11.68
C GLY A 138 18.03 -1.06 11.85
N GLN A 139 16.78 -1.16 11.43
CA GLN A 139 15.97 -2.39 11.53
C GLN A 139 15.69 -2.86 12.99
N LEU A 140 15.67 -1.94 13.97
CA LEU A 140 15.32 -2.27 15.36
C LEU A 140 13.80 -2.47 15.51
N TYR A 141 13.39 -3.52 16.21
CA TYR A 141 12.00 -3.77 16.59
C TYR A 141 11.92 -4.78 17.75
N GLY A 142 10.80 -4.82 18.47
CA GLY A 142 10.59 -5.76 19.58
C GLY A 142 11.67 -5.68 20.66
N GLU A 143 12.07 -6.82 21.23
CA GLU A 143 13.18 -6.87 22.19
C GLU A 143 14.53 -6.81 21.45
N THR A 144 15.20 -5.66 21.54
CA THR A 144 16.52 -5.40 20.95
C THR A 144 17.63 -5.41 22.00
N HIS A 145 18.75 -6.04 21.66
CA HIS A 145 19.98 -6.07 22.46
C HIS A 145 21.16 -5.49 21.70
N VAL A 146 22.02 -4.74 22.40
CA VAL A 146 23.32 -4.31 21.90
C VAL A 146 24.39 -5.16 22.57
N TRP A 147 25.14 -5.88 21.76
CA TRP A 147 26.27 -6.70 22.15
C TRP A 147 27.55 -5.85 22.06
N VAL A 148 28.44 -6.02 23.04
CA VAL A 148 29.81 -5.52 23.03
C VAL A 148 30.73 -6.73 23.16
N GLU A 149 31.67 -6.88 22.24
CA GLU A 149 32.32 -8.18 21.98
C GLU A 149 33.83 -8.01 21.80
N ASP A 150 34.63 -8.92 22.35
CA ASP A 150 36.07 -9.01 22.09
C ASP A 150 36.31 -9.91 20.87
N GLU A 151 35.78 -9.46 19.74
CA GLU A 151 35.83 -10.10 18.44
C GLU A 151 36.16 -9.08 17.33
N PRO A 152 36.61 -9.51 16.14
CA PRO A 152 36.89 -8.61 15.02
C PRO A 152 35.70 -7.72 14.65
N VAL A 153 35.96 -6.48 14.23
CA VAL A 153 34.92 -5.52 13.86
C VAL A 153 34.20 -5.95 12.59
N GLN A 154 32.86 -5.84 12.55
CA GLN A 154 32.09 -6.10 11.34
C GLN A 154 32.46 -5.11 10.21
N VAL A 155 33.27 -5.58 9.27
CA VAL A 155 33.68 -4.86 8.06
C VAL A 155 32.57 -4.81 7.00
N ASP A 156 32.60 -3.77 6.16
CA ASP A 156 31.83 -3.73 4.91
C ASP A 156 32.69 -4.24 3.75
N TYR A 157 32.05 -4.84 2.75
CA TYR A 157 32.70 -5.28 1.51
C TYR A 157 32.15 -4.51 0.30
N ALA A 158 33.04 -4.06 -0.59
CA ALA A 158 32.70 -3.51 -1.89
C ALA A 158 33.61 -4.13 -2.95
N ASN A 159 33.04 -4.58 -4.07
CA ASN A 159 33.76 -5.26 -5.16
C ASN A 159 34.63 -6.48 -4.73
N GLY A 160 34.33 -7.08 -3.57
CA GLY A 160 35.09 -8.19 -2.98
C GLY A 160 36.20 -7.77 -2.01
N GLU A 161 36.52 -6.48 -1.91
CA GLU A 161 37.51 -5.93 -0.99
C GLU A 161 36.84 -5.32 0.26
N VAL A 162 37.56 -5.26 1.38
CA VAL A 162 37.10 -4.55 2.58
C VAL A 162 37.09 -3.05 2.32
N VAL A 163 35.97 -2.39 2.59
CA VAL A 163 35.85 -0.92 2.43
C VAL A 163 36.84 -0.23 3.37
N PRO A 164 37.74 0.65 2.88
CA PRO A 164 38.69 1.36 3.74
C PRO A 164 38.02 2.30 4.75
N GLY A 165 38.56 2.38 5.96
CA GLY A 165 38.03 3.30 6.98
C GLY A 165 38.69 3.16 8.35
N GLU A 166 38.02 3.71 9.37
CA GLU A 166 38.43 3.78 10.78
C GLU A 166 38.32 2.41 11.49
N LEU A 167 39.06 1.40 11.03
CA LEU A 167 39.22 0.10 11.70
C LEU A 167 40.33 0.16 12.77
N PRO A 168 40.20 -0.58 13.89
CA PRO A 168 41.25 -0.67 14.90
C PRO A 168 42.42 -1.56 14.41
N PRO A 169 43.62 -1.42 14.97
CA PRO A 169 44.64 -2.45 14.89
C PRO A 169 44.12 -3.74 15.56
N GLU A 170 44.11 -4.84 14.83
CA GLU A 170 43.57 -6.11 15.34
C GLU A 170 44.52 -6.72 16.39
N PRO A 171 44.03 -7.06 17.61
CA PRO A 171 44.84 -7.69 18.65
C PRO A 171 45.40 -9.06 18.22
N ALA A 172 46.58 -9.41 18.73
CA ALA A 172 47.19 -10.72 18.47
C ALA A 172 46.37 -11.90 19.04
N HIS A 173 45.54 -11.65 20.05
CA HIS A 173 44.64 -12.62 20.67
C HIS A 173 43.29 -11.95 20.98
N ARG A 174 42.22 -12.70 20.73
CA ARG A 174 40.83 -12.37 21.10
C ARG A 174 40.35 -13.41 22.12
N THR A 175 39.48 -12.99 23.04
CA THR A 175 38.87 -13.86 24.04
C THR A 175 37.46 -14.34 23.67
N SER A 176 36.81 -13.69 22.69
CA SER A 176 35.37 -13.83 22.43
C SER A 176 34.49 -13.57 23.67
N SER A 177 35.02 -12.81 24.65
CA SER A 177 34.21 -12.32 25.77
C SER A 177 33.15 -11.37 25.25
N THR A 178 31.93 -11.47 25.80
CA THR A 178 30.80 -10.64 25.39
C THR A 178 30.17 -9.91 26.57
N GLY A 179 29.42 -8.86 26.26
CA GLY A 179 28.57 -8.14 27.20
C GLY A 179 27.29 -7.68 26.50
N LEU A 180 26.19 -7.70 27.24
CA LEU A 180 24.88 -7.30 26.77
C LEU A 180 24.46 -5.99 27.42
N SER A 181 23.85 -5.10 26.63
CA SER A 181 23.05 -4.01 27.16
C SER A 181 21.87 -4.54 27.98
N ARG A 182 21.17 -3.66 28.70
CA ARG A 182 19.77 -3.95 29.05
C ARG A 182 18.97 -4.22 27.76
N SER A 183 17.93 -5.05 27.85
CA SER A 183 16.92 -5.15 26.80
C SER A 183 16.35 -3.76 26.48
N LEU A 184 16.33 -3.40 25.20
CA LEU A 184 15.70 -2.21 24.66
C LEU A 184 14.43 -2.62 23.94
N PHE A 185 13.28 -2.30 24.53
CA PHE A 185 11.99 -2.67 23.97
C PHE A 185 11.50 -1.60 22.99
N PHE A 186 11.54 -1.95 21.70
CA PHE A 186 10.86 -1.25 20.63
C PHE A 186 9.49 -1.88 20.38
N GLU A 187 8.63 -1.13 19.73
CA GLU A 187 7.41 -1.60 19.08
C GLU A 187 7.71 -2.78 18.12
N GLU A 188 6.83 -3.78 18.06
CA GLU A 188 6.87 -4.82 17.02
C GLU A 188 6.03 -4.36 15.82
N PRO A 189 6.42 -4.70 14.58
CA PRO A 189 5.77 -4.16 13.39
C PRO A 189 4.36 -4.76 13.19
N THR A 190 3.43 -3.89 12.81
CA THR A 190 2.14 -4.22 12.17
C THR A 190 2.22 -3.98 10.66
N ILE A 191 1.27 -4.51 9.87
CA ILE A 191 1.23 -4.25 8.42
C ILE A 191 1.23 -2.75 8.14
N ALA A 192 0.39 -1.98 8.85
CA ALA A 192 0.33 -0.53 8.71
C ALA A 192 1.66 0.18 9.03
N THR A 193 2.40 -0.24 10.07
CA THR A 193 3.71 0.37 10.34
C THR A 193 4.72 0.14 9.22
N VAL A 194 4.66 -1.02 8.54
CA VAL A 194 5.55 -1.34 7.42
C VAL A 194 5.12 -0.64 6.13
N GLN A 195 3.82 -0.59 5.84
CA GLN A 195 3.28 -0.04 4.61
C GLN A 195 3.23 1.49 4.55
N VAL A 196 3.10 2.22 5.67
CA VAL A 196 2.99 3.69 5.63
C VAL A 196 4.27 4.31 5.04
N PRO A 197 4.22 4.99 3.87
CA PRO A 197 5.40 5.46 3.14
C PRO A 197 6.17 6.57 3.84
N GLN A 198 7.33 6.93 3.30
CA GLN A 198 8.25 7.90 3.90
C GLN A 198 8.85 8.91 2.93
N ASN A 199 9.24 10.07 3.48
CA ASN A 199 9.94 11.17 2.80
C ASN A 199 9.24 11.77 1.56
N GLY A 200 7.96 11.44 1.34
CA GLY A 200 7.23 11.79 0.12
C GLY A 200 7.41 10.80 -1.03
N ASN A 201 8.10 9.68 -0.81
CA ASN A 201 8.18 8.55 -1.72
C ASN A 201 6.94 7.66 -1.53
N GLN A 202 6.67 6.77 -2.49
CA GLN A 202 5.77 5.60 -2.34
C GLN A 202 6.43 4.44 -1.58
N GLN A 203 7.58 4.66 -0.92
CA GLN A 203 8.44 3.59 -0.42
C GLN A 203 8.41 3.47 1.10
N THR A 204 8.54 2.24 1.58
CA THR A 204 8.78 1.92 2.99
C THR A 204 10.25 2.20 3.38
N ALA A 205 10.51 2.57 4.65
CA ALA A 205 11.88 2.57 5.18
C ALA A 205 12.40 1.15 5.48
N TYR A 206 11.53 0.14 5.43
CA TYR A 206 11.84 -1.22 5.83
C TYR A 206 12.23 -2.12 4.64
N SER A 207 12.42 -1.55 3.45
CA SER A 207 12.93 -2.28 2.28
C SER A 207 14.33 -2.84 2.56
N GLY A 208 14.53 -4.14 2.29
CA GLY A 208 15.77 -4.84 2.62
C GLY A 208 15.93 -5.21 4.11
N THR A 209 14.83 -5.19 4.88
CA THR A 209 14.82 -5.63 6.29
C THR A 209 14.05 -6.93 6.46
N PHE A 210 14.50 -7.80 7.37
CA PHE A 210 13.72 -8.99 7.76
C PHE A 210 12.85 -8.66 8.97
N MET A 211 11.53 -8.86 8.85
CA MET A 211 10.55 -8.52 9.88
C MET A 211 9.60 -9.67 10.19
N ARG A 212 9.18 -9.76 11.45
CA ARG A 212 8.03 -10.58 11.90
C ARG A 212 6.91 -9.66 12.35
N ILE A 213 5.78 -9.72 11.64
CA ILE A 213 4.53 -9.04 11.95
C ILE A 213 3.62 -10.00 12.72
N GLY A 214 3.02 -9.54 13.82
CA GLY A 214 2.22 -10.38 14.72
C GLY A 214 3.08 -11.29 15.61
N ARG A 215 2.42 -12.07 16.48
CA ARG A 215 3.08 -12.93 17.47
C ARG A 215 2.27 -14.20 17.72
N ALA A 216 2.94 -15.35 17.62
CA ALA A 216 2.37 -16.66 17.92
C ALA A 216 2.43 -16.99 19.43
N PRO A 217 1.53 -17.83 19.98
CA PRO A 217 1.35 -17.99 21.43
C PRO A 217 2.59 -18.47 22.18
N GLU A 218 3.42 -19.29 21.53
CA GLU A 218 4.70 -19.80 22.07
C GLU A 218 5.77 -18.70 22.23
N ALA A 219 5.62 -17.58 21.52
CA ALA A 219 6.47 -16.40 21.69
C ALA A 219 5.90 -15.38 22.70
N GLY A 220 4.76 -15.66 23.34
CA GLY A 220 4.16 -14.87 24.42
C GLY A 220 2.76 -14.33 24.10
N PRO A 221 2.27 -13.32 24.86
CA PRO A 221 0.97 -12.70 24.64
C PRO A 221 0.83 -12.16 23.21
N ALA A 222 -0.37 -12.19 22.64
CA ALA A 222 -0.62 -11.65 21.29
C ALA A 222 -0.14 -10.19 21.17
N LEU A 223 0.39 -9.82 20.00
CA LEU A 223 0.70 -8.43 19.68
C LEU A 223 -0.59 -7.59 19.71
N VAL A 224 -0.53 -6.40 20.28
CA VAL A 224 -1.65 -5.45 20.36
C VAL A 224 -1.37 -4.19 19.57
N GLN A 225 -2.43 -3.61 19.02
CA GLN A 225 -2.43 -2.33 18.33
C GLN A 225 -2.12 -1.18 19.30
N ASN A 226 -1.40 -0.19 18.81
CA ASN A 226 -0.82 0.89 19.61
C ASN A 226 -1.18 2.25 18.97
N CYS A 227 -2.48 2.55 18.99
CA CYS A 227 -3.07 3.63 18.20
C CYS A 227 -3.14 4.94 19.01
N ALA A 228 -3.76 5.97 18.42
CA ALA A 228 -4.18 7.13 19.18
C ALA A 228 -5.21 6.72 20.27
N PRO A 229 -5.25 7.39 21.44
CA PRO A 229 -6.19 7.02 22.51
C PRO A 229 -7.68 7.11 22.15
N ASP A 230 -8.03 7.82 21.07
CA ASP A 230 -9.40 7.94 20.54
C ASP A 230 -9.73 6.93 19.41
N ASP A 231 -8.76 6.10 18.98
CA ASP A 231 -8.96 5.06 17.97
C ASP A 231 -9.64 3.83 18.59
N PRO A 232 -10.76 3.33 18.02
CA PRO A 232 -11.47 2.15 18.55
C PRO A 232 -10.64 0.86 18.52
N ASN A 233 -9.56 0.81 17.73
CA ASN A 233 -8.65 -0.33 17.68
C ASN A 233 -7.53 -0.28 18.72
N ASN A 234 -7.38 0.80 19.49
CA ASN A 234 -6.27 0.93 20.44
C ASN A 234 -6.30 -0.20 21.49
N GLY A 235 -5.19 -0.93 21.63
CA GLY A 235 -5.08 -2.09 22.52
C GLY A 235 -5.75 -3.38 22.02
N GLN A 236 -6.37 -3.40 20.83
CA GLN A 236 -6.94 -4.62 20.26
C GLN A 236 -5.82 -5.59 19.80
N PRO A 237 -6.01 -6.92 19.87
CA PRO A 237 -5.04 -7.88 19.33
C PRO A 237 -4.92 -7.78 17.80
N VAL A 238 -3.69 -7.71 17.29
CA VAL A 238 -3.40 -7.71 15.85
C VAL A 238 -4.03 -8.95 15.21
N THR A 239 -4.94 -8.71 14.26
CA THR A 239 -5.78 -9.76 13.66
C THR A 239 -5.52 -9.80 12.14
N LEU A 240 -4.55 -10.64 11.77
CA LEU A 240 -4.15 -10.90 10.39
C LEU A 240 -5.11 -11.90 9.74
N LEU A 241 -5.75 -11.49 8.66
CA LEU A 241 -6.68 -12.29 7.85
C LEU A 241 -6.12 -12.50 6.45
N VAL A 242 -6.13 -13.73 5.94
CA VAL A 242 -5.88 -14.02 4.51
C VAL A 242 -7.12 -13.62 3.72
N THR A 243 -6.99 -12.66 2.81
CA THR A 243 -8.12 -12.15 2.00
C THR A 243 -8.17 -12.72 0.59
N GLY A 244 -7.07 -13.31 0.10
CA GLY A 244 -6.97 -14.03 -1.17
C GLY A 244 -5.64 -14.78 -1.33
N THR A 245 -5.59 -15.68 -2.31
CA THR A 245 -4.43 -16.54 -2.63
C THR A 245 -4.16 -16.48 -4.13
N ASP A 246 -2.88 -16.53 -4.52
CA ASP A 246 -2.38 -16.34 -5.88
C ASP A 246 -1.29 -17.40 -6.18
N PRO A 247 -1.05 -17.82 -7.45
CA PRO A 247 0.03 -18.75 -7.75
C PRO A 247 1.43 -18.30 -7.30
N GLY A 248 1.64 -16.99 -7.14
CA GLY A 248 2.87 -16.38 -6.60
C GLY A 248 2.76 -15.85 -5.17
N GLY A 249 1.72 -16.18 -4.39
CA GLY A 249 1.63 -15.71 -2.99
C GLY A 249 0.23 -15.68 -2.39
N PHE A 250 0.04 -14.78 -1.41
CA PHE A 250 -1.27 -14.50 -0.81
C PHE A 250 -1.37 -13.06 -0.30
N PHE A 251 -2.59 -12.59 -0.09
CA PHE A 251 -2.88 -11.26 0.45
C PHE A 251 -3.31 -11.36 1.90
N VAL A 252 -2.70 -10.55 2.77
CA VAL A 252 -3.05 -10.47 4.20
C VAL A 252 -3.52 -9.06 4.54
N THR A 253 -4.60 -8.97 5.30
CA THR A 253 -5.17 -7.72 5.82
C THR A 253 -5.21 -7.76 7.35
N ASP A 254 -4.68 -6.72 8.00
CA ASP A 254 -4.84 -6.49 9.43
C ASP A 254 -6.19 -5.78 9.69
N LEU A 255 -7.19 -6.56 10.10
CA LEU A 255 -8.55 -6.06 10.39
C LEU A 255 -8.57 -4.99 11.50
N THR A 256 -7.54 -4.99 12.35
CA THR A 256 -7.42 -4.16 13.55
C THR A 256 -6.49 -2.97 13.39
N ALA A 257 -5.88 -2.76 12.23
CA ALA A 257 -4.93 -1.67 12.03
C ALA A 257 -5.50 -0.29 12.41
N CYS A 258 -4.67 0.51 13.07
CA CYS A 258 -4.99 1.88 13.48
C CYS A 258 -5.44 2.76 12.32
N GLN A 259 -6.32 3.71 12.58
CA GLN A 259 -6.79 4.70 11.61
C GLN A 259 -5.72 5.76 11.36
N VAL A 260 -5.37 5.99 10.09
CA VAL A 260 -4.36 6.99 9.70
C VAL A 260 -5.07 8.25 9.22
N ARG A 261 -4.83 9.40 9.89
CA ARG A 261 -5.50 10.67 9.56
C ARG A 261 -5.00 11.23 8.23
N GLU A 262 -5.89 11.83 7.44
CA GLU A 262 -5.49 12.50 6.20
C GLU A 262 -4.49 13.63 6.47
N GLY A 263 -3.44 13.71 5.65
CA GLY A 263 -2.39 14.72 5.80
C GLY A 263 -1.40 14.46 6.94
N SER A 264 -1.51 13.35 7.69
CA SER A 264 -0.51 12.99 8.71
C SER A 264 0.78 12.38 8.14
N ILE A 265 0.84 12.15 6.83
CA ILE A 265 2.01 11.58 6.14
C ILE A 265 2.67 12.68 5.29
N SER A 266 3.94 12.96 5.58
CA SER A 266 4.71 13.97 4.84
C SER A 266 4.83 13.61 3.37
N GLY A 267 4.61 14.59 2.50
CA GLY A 267 4.65 14.43 1.04
C GLY A 267 3.35 13.97 0.39
N SER A 268 2.27 13.73 1.16
CA SER A 268 0.94 13.58 0.57
C SER A 268 0.57 14.85 -0.19
N VAL A 269 0.20 14.77 -1.48
CA VAL A 269 -0.49 15.90 -2.10
C VAL A 269 -1.81 16.10 -1.35
N SER A 270 -2.17 17.36 -1.08
CA SER A 270 -3.40 17.69 -0.37
C SER A 270 -4.59 17.01 -1.04
N GLN A 271 -5.21 16.06 -0.33
CA GLN A 271 -6.26 15.21 -0.88
C GLN A 271 -7.43 16.08 -1.37
N PHE A 272 -7.56 16.18 -2.70
CA PHE A 272 -8.33 17.23 -3.37
C PHE A 272 -9.83 17.22 -3.04
N THR A 273 -10.33 16.08 -2.56
CA THR A 273 -11.55 15.95 -1.77
C THR A 273 -11.21 15.07 -0.57
N ALA A 274 -11.21 15.64 0.64
CA ALA A 274 -10.96 14.92 1.90
C ALA A 274 -12.02 13.82 2.15
N GLU A 275 -11.70 12.80 2.95
CA GLU A 275 -12.68 11.82 3.42
C GLU A 275 -13.64 12.43 4.47
N PRO A 276 -14.93 12.03 4.51
CA PRO A 276 -15.87 12.54 5.52
C PRO A 276 -15.47 12.17 6.96
N SER A 277 -14.64 11.13 7.12
CA SER A 277 -14.09 10.66 8.39
C SER A 277 -12.84 11.44 8.82
N GLY A 278 -12.13 12.10 7.90
CA GLY A 278 -10.78 12.64 8.12
C GLY A 278 -9.66 11.59 8.19
N PHE A 279 -9.91 10.34 7.79
CA PHE A 279 -8.94 9.23 7.79
C PHE A 279 -8.85 8.55 6.42
N TYR A 280 -7.66 8.06 6.05
CA TYR A 280 -7.45 7.25 4.85
C TYR A 280 -8.23 5.92 4.94
N PRO A 281 -8.91 5.48 3.86
CA PRO A 281 -9.87 4.38 3.93
C PRO A 281 -9.23 3.01 4.21
N GLY A 282 -8.14 2.65 3.52
CA GLY A 282 -7.49 1.36 3.68
C GLY A 282 -6.47 1.26 4.82
N ARG A 283 -6.18 2.38 5.50
CA ARG A 283 -5.26 2.44 6.67
C ARG A 283 -3.85 1.87 6.45
N PHE A 284 -3.43 1.59 5.22
CA PHE A 284 -2.19 0.86 4.89
C PHE A 284 -2.17 -0.55 5.49
N ASN A 285 -3.33 -1.17 5.71
CA ASN A 285 -3.44 -2.36 6.55
C ASN A 285 -3.25 -3.71 5.84
N SER A 286 -3.02 -3.71 4.53
CA SER A 286 -2.91 -4.94 3.73
C SER A 286 -1.56 -5.06 3.02
N MET A 287 -1.13 -6.29 2.74
CA MET A 287 0.16 -6.59 2.12
C MET A 287 0.13 -7.89 1.33
N PHE A 288 0.80 -7.90 0.18
CA PHE A 288 1.06 -9.12 -0.58
C PHE A 288 2.28 -9.86 -0.03
N ILE A 289 2.13 -11.17 0.12
CA ILE A 289 3.12 -12.09 0.69
C ILE A 289 3.57 -13.01 -0.45
N TYR A 290 4.65 -12.63 -1.12
CA TYR A 290 5.16 -13.31 -2.30
C TYR A 290 5.84 -14.63 -1.92
N ASN A 291 5.45 -15.69 -2.60
CA ASN A 291 6.05 -17.02 -2.48
C ASN A 291 6.39 -17.58 -3.87
N TYR A 292 7.43 -18.40 -3.98
CA TYR A 292 7.83 -19.04 -5.24
C TYR A 292 6.88 -20.16 -5.70
N SER A 293 5.78 -20.40 -4.97
CA SER A 293 4.76 -21.41 -5.26
C SER A 293 3.46 -21.03 -4.55
N PHE A 294 2.34 -21.59 -5.01
CA PHE A 294 1.05 -21.45 -4.35
C PHE A 294 1.14 -21.82 -2.85
N PRO A 295 0.53 -21.06 -1.93
CA PRO A 295 0.60 -21.30 -0.49
C PRO A 295 -0.26 -22.50 -0.08
N GLU A 296 0.25 -23.72 -0.29
CA GLU A 296 -0.49 -24.96 -0.03
C GLU A 296 -1.02 -25.05 1.41
N GLY A 297 -2.31 -25.37 1.53
CA GLY A 297 -2.99 -25.49 2.82
C GLY A 297 -3.29 -24.15 3.52
N LEU A 298 -3.26 -23.03 2.81
CA LEU A 298 -3.76 -21.74 3.28
C LEU A 298 -4.97 -21.31 2.44
N ASP A 299 -6.06 -20.88 3.08
CA ASP A 299 -7.31 -20.50 2.42
C ASP A 299 -7.67 -19.02 2.62
N PRO A 300 -8.32 -18.36 1.64
CA PRO A 300 -9.01 -17.08 1.88
C PRO A 300 -10.04 -17.24 3.00
N GLY A 301 -9.90 -16.44 4.06
CA GLY A 301 -10.67 -16.53 5.30
C GLY A 301 -9.88 -17.05 6.50
N ASP A 302 -8.70 -17.67 6.30
CA ASP A 302 -7.83 -18.12 7.39
C ASP A 302 -7.28 -16.95 8.21
N LEU A 303 -7.19 -17.14 9.53
CA LEU A 303 -6.50 -16.20 10.43
C LEU A 303 -5.06 -16.63 10.66
N LEU A 304 -4.16 -15.65 10.77
CA LEU A 304 -2.75 -15.85 11.09
C LEU A 304 -2.40 -15.26 12.46
N TRP A 305 -1.50 -15.93 13.19
CA TRP A 305 -0.86 -15.39 14.39
C TRP A 305 0.29 -14.46 14.07
N SER A 306 1.10 -14.83 13.06
CA SER A 306 2.27 -14.08 12.62
C SER A 306 2.62 -14.40 11.18
N ILE A 307 3.17 -13.41 10.48
CA ILE A 307 3.87 -13.54 9.19
C ILE A 307 5.28 -12.97 9.35
N ALA A 308 6.28 -13.58 8.73
CA ALA A 308 7.65 -13.09 8.73
C ALA A 308 8.32 -13.29 7.37
N GLY A 309 9.19 -12.36 6.99
CA GLY A 309 9.90 -12.39 5.70
C GLY A 309 10.79 -11.17 5.51
N SER A 310 11.44 -11.12 4.35
CA SER A 310 12.18 -9.93 3.89
C SER A 310 11.21 -8.94 3.25
N VAL A 311 11.12 -7.72 3.78
CA VAL A 311 10.35 -6.64 3.18
C VAL A 311 11.08 -6.14 1.92
N GLN A 312 10.37 -6.08 0.80
CA GLN A 312 10.92 -5.71 -0.50
C GLN A 312 9.97 -4.80 -1.29
N GLU A 313 10.54 -3.75 -1.89
CA GLU A 313 9.94 -2.98 -2.97
C GLU A 313 10.04 -3.78 -4.28
N PHE A 314 8.91 -4.20 -4.84
CA PHE A 314 8.87 -4.89 -6.14
C PHE A 314 7.76 -4.33 -7.03
N THR A 315 8.10 -3.97 -8.28
CA THR A 315 7.19 -3.28 -9.22
C THR A 315 6.50 -2.01 -8.65
N SER A 316 7.10 -1.39 -7.64
CA SER A 316 6.53 -0.28 -6.84
C SER A 316 5.37 -0.66 -5.91
N THR A 317 5.28 -1.93 -5.50
CA THR A 317 4.47 -2.44 -4.39
C THR A 317 5.39 -2.91 -3.26
N THR A 318 5.02 -2.67 -2.01
CA THR A 318 5.69 -3.24 -0.83
C THR A 318 5.10 -4.62 -0.51
N GLN A 319 5.97 -5.63 -0.44
CA GLN A 319 5.63 -7.03 -0.21
C GLN A 319 6.62 -7.72 0.74
N LEU A 320 6.21 -8.81 1.40
CA LEU A 320 7.15 -9.74 2.04
C LEU A 320 7.60 -10.82 1.03
N THR A 321 8.88 -11.16 1.04
CA THR A 321 9.47 -12.27 0.28
C THR A 321 10.18 -13.26 1.21
N PHE A 322 10.44 -14.49 0.72
CA PHE A 322 10.89 -15.64 1.52
C PHE A 322 10.05 -15.86 2.80
N PRO A 323 8.71 -15.92 2.68
CA PRO A 323 7.82 -15.83 3.84
C PRO A 323 7.76 -17.11 4.68
N SER A 324 7.46 -16.93 5.96
CA SER A 324 7.01 -17.96 6.89
C SER A 324 5.80 -17.42 7.67
N TRP A 325 4.85 -18.30 8.01
CA TRP A 325 3.62 -17.89 8.69
C TRP A 325 3.11 -18.95 9.66
N ASN A 326 2.45 -18.49 10.73
CA ASN A 326 1.79 -19.35 11.71
C ASN A 326 0.29 -19.15 11.62
N ILE A 327 -0.45 -20.20 11.29
CA ILE A 327 -1.92 -20.17 11.17
C ILE A 327 -2.55 -20.22 12.57
N ARG A 328 -3.53 -19.34 12.80
CA ARG A 328 -4.31 -19.24 14.04
C ARG A 328 -5.61 -20.05 13.99
N GLU A 329 -6.33 -19.98 12.88
CA GLU A 329 -7.60 -20.67 12.66
C GLU A 329 -7.77 -20.93 11.16
N LYS A 330 -8.05 -22.18 10.78
CA LYS A 330 -8.35 -22.54 9.38
C LYS A 330 -9.86 -22.50 9.14
N VAL A 331 -10.30 -21.63 8.24
CA VAL A 331 -11.72 -21.39 7.98
C VAL A 331 -12.40 -22.60 7.35
N ARG A 332 -11.68 -23.41 6.56
CA ARG A 332 -12.19 -24.66 5.97
C ARG A 332 -12.40 -25.79 6.98
N LEU A 333 -11.90 -25.67 8.21
CA LEU A 333 -12.20 -26.60 9.30
C LEU A 333 -13.48 -26.22 10.07
N LEU A 334 -14.08 -25.07 9.74
CA LEU A 334 -15.41 -24.66 10.23
C LEU A 334 -16.53 -25.25 9.34
N PRO A 335 -17.78 -25.28 9.82
CA PRO A 335 -18.96 -25.52 8.99
C PRO A 335 -19.00 -24.64 7.73
N GLN A 336 -19.54 -25.17 6.63
CA GLN A 336 -19.47 -24.52 5.31
C GLN A 336 -20.19 -23.17 5.26
N ASP A 337 -21.25 -22.98 6.06
CA ASP A 337 -21.95 -21.72 6.28
C ASP A 337 -21.07 -20.63 6.94
N GLN A 338 -19.95 -21.02 7.56
CA GLN A 338 -19.01 -20.12 8.23
C GLN A 338 -17.73 -19.87 7.43
N TRP A 339 -17.62 -20.36 6.19
CA TRP A 339 -16.41 -20.16 5.37
C TRP A 339 -16.11 -18.69 5.04
N ASN A 340 -17.10 -17.80 5.10
CA ASN A 340 -16.92 -16.35 4.91
C ASN A 340 -16.83 -15.54 6.23
N LYS A 341 -16.97 -16.20 7.39
CA LYS A 341 -17.04 -15.62 8.76
C LYS A 341 -16.07 -14.46 9.02
N TYR A 342 -14.84 -14.56 8.52
CA TYR A 342 -13.81 -13.53 8.67
C TYR A 342 -13.64 -12.64 7.43
N LEU A 343 -13.94 -13.14 6.22
CA LEU A 343 -13.95 -12.34 5.00
C LEU A 343 -15.02 -11.23 5.04
N ASP A 344 -16.18 -11.50 5.64
CA ASP A 344 -17.28 -10.52 5.82
C ASP A 344 -16.91 -9.33 6.73
N LEU A 345 -15.81 -9.44 7.50
CA LEU A 345 -15.22 -8.36 8.28
C LEU A 345 -14.32 -7.45 7.41
N SER A 346 -13.70 -8.00 6.36
CA SER A 346 -12.82 -7.29 5.42
C SER A 346 -13.60 -6.76 4.22
N LYS A 347 -14.55 -5.85 4.49
CA LYS A 347 -15.46 -5.33 3.47
C LYS A 347 -14.68 -4.56 2.38
N PRO A 348 -14.80 -4.92 1.09
CA PRO A 348 -14.06 -4.25 0.03
C PRO A 348 -14.40 -2.76 -0.06
N VAL A 349 -13.37 -1.92 -0.21
CA VAL A 349 -13.55 -0.46 -0.31
C VAL A 349 -13.88 -0.06 -1.76
N GLU A 350 -14.95 0.71 -1.95
CA GLU A 350 -15.36 1.19 -3.29
C GLU A 350 -14.39 2.28 -3.81
N ILE A 351 -13.70 1.99 -4.91
CA ILE A 351 -12.86 2.97 -5.62
C ILE A 351 -13.77 3.84 -6.50
N ASN A 352 -13.78 5.14 -6.21
CA ASN A 352 -14.63 6.16 -6.80
C ASN A 352 -13.82 7.44 -7.08
N GLY A 353 -14.45 8.49 -7.63
CA GLY A 353 -13.78 9.75 -7.95
C GLY A 353 -13.04 10.39 -6.76
N ARG A 354 -13.56 10.28 -5.53
CA ARG A 354 -12.89 10.77 -4.32
C ARG A 354 -11.58 10.01 -4.07
N LEU A 355 -11.57 8.68 -4.16
CA LEU A 355 -10.35 7.88 -3.97
C LEU A 355 -9.36 8.06 -5.12
N CYS A 356 -9.84 8.22 -6.36
CA CYS A 356 -9.00 8.55 -7.50
C CYS A 356 -8.29 9.92 -7.38
N GLY A 357 -8.72 10.79 -6.44
CA GLY A 357 -8.08 12.07 -6.13
C GLY A 357 -8.74 13.28 -6.81
N TYR A 358 -10.04 13.25 -7.08
CA TYR A 358 -10.72 14.34 -7.79
C TYR A 358 -10.96 15.60 -6.94
N THR A 359 -10.84 16.75 -7.61
CA THR A 359 -11.12 18.09 -7.09
C THR A 359 -12.60 18.44 -7.22
N ALA A 360 -13.02 19.48 -6.50
CA ALA A 360 -14.30 20.16 -6.74
C ALA A 360 -14.45 20.77 -8.16
N SER A 361 -13.35 20.90 -8.92
CA SER A 361 -13.39 21.41 -10.29
C SER A 361 -13.97 20.36 -11.26
N PRO A 362 -14.88 20.73 -12.18
CA PRO A 362 -15.34 19.83 -13.24
C PRO A 362 -14.26 19.57 -14.30
N TYR A 363 -13.21 20.40 -14.38
CA TYR A 363 -12.09 20.18 -15.30
C TYR A 363 -11.30 18.92 -14.90
N ILE A 364 -11.15 17.99 -15.85
CA ILE A 364 -10.43 16.73 -15.68
C ILE A 364 -8.98 16.94 -16.14
N THR A 365 -8.06 17.06 -15.19
CA THR A 365 -6.61 17.14 -15.47
C THR A 365 -5.99 15.77 -15.74
N ASP A 366 -6.54 14.74 -15.11
CA ASP A 366 -6.07 13.35 -15.17
C ASP A 366 -7.28 12.38 -15.14
N PRO A 367 -7.49 11.54 -16.18
CA PRO A 367 -8.52 10.50 -16.17
C PRO A 367 -8.00 9.17 -15.59
N LEU A 368 -6.71 9.00 -15.33
CA LEU A 368 -6.13 7.78 -14.78
C LEU A 368 -6.33 7.78 -13.25
N CYS A 369 -7.13 6.85 -12.72
CA CYS A 369 -7.43 6.79 -11.30
C CYS A 369 -6.16 6.63 -10.47
N GLY A 370 -5.93 7.50 -9.48
CA GLY A 370 -4.80 7.36 -8.55
C GLY A 370 -3.41 7.57 -9.14
N TYR A 371 -3.29 8.10 -10.37
CA TYR A 371 -2.01 8.07 -11.09
C TYR A 371 -0.92 8.97 -10.50
N ASN A 372 -1.28 10.01 -9.73
CA ASN A 372 -0.33 10.82 -8.97
C ASN A 372 0.32 10.03 -7.81
N TYR A 373 1.65 10.02 -7.75
CA TYR A 373 2.47 9.33 -6.74
C TYR A 373 2.15 9.72 -5.27
N GLY A 374 1.61 10.91 -5.02
CA GLY A 374 1.19 11.33 -3.67
C GLY A 374 -0.26 11.00 -3.31
N ASN A 375 -0.99 10.23 -4.14
CA ASN A 375 -2.37 9.83 -3.80
C ASN A 375 -2.40 8.68 -2.78
N TYR A 376 -2.18 9.04 -1.53
CA TYR A 376 -2.19 8.14 -0.39
C TYR A 376 -3.55 7.51 -0.02
N LYS A 377 -4.66 7.80 -0.73
CA LYS A 377 -5.91 7.01 -0.62
C LYS A 377 -5.79 5.67 -1.33
N MET A 378 -5.20 5.68 -2.52
CA MET A 378 -4.93 4.48 -3.31
C MET A 378 -3.75 3.71 -2.71
N GLU A 379 -2.70 4.43 -2.29
CA GLU A 379 -1.56 3.84 -1.56
C GLU A 379 -2.00 3.12 -0.28
N GLY A 380 -2.85 3.76 0.52
CA GLY A 380 -3.39 3.17 1.74
C GLY A 380 -4.27 1.95 1.51
N LEU A 381 -4.66 1.67 0.26
CA LEU A 381 -5.41 0.51 -0.20
C LEU A 381 -4.54 -0.51 -0.94
N GLU A 382 -3.22 -0.34 -1.04
CA GLU A 382 -2.36 -1.36 -1.65
C GLU A 382 -2.57 -2.72 -0.98
N SER A 383 -2.59 -3.78 -1.80
CA SER A 383 -2.85 -5.17 -1.40
C SER A 383 -4.19 -5.39 -0.68
N SER A 384 -5.08 -4.40 -0.62
CA SER A 384 -6.37 -4.47 0.08
C SER A 384 -7.47 -4.97 -0.86
N LEU A 385 -8.53 -5.56 -0.30
CA LEU A 385 -9.76 -5.81 -1.05
C LEU A 385 -10.46 -4.49 -1.38
N VAL A 386 -10.74 -4.30 -2.66
CA VAL A 386 -11.43 -3.14 -3.23
C VAL A 386 -12.60 -3.58 -4.11
N LYS A 387 -13.51 -2.65 -4.39
CA LYS A 387 -14.56 -2.81 -5.39
C LYS A 387 -14.51 -1.68 -6.40
N VAL A 388 -14.52 -1.99 -7.69
CA VAL A 388 -14.86 -1.04 -8.75
C VAL A 388 -16.27 -1.37 -9.24
N ARG A 389 -17.11 -0.35 -9.39
CA ARG A 389 -18.52 -0.53 -9.77
C ARG A 389 -18.81 -0.09 -11.20
N ARG A 390 -19.83 -0.70 -11.79
CA ARG A 390 -20.39 -0.43 -13.13
C ARG A 390 -19.32 -0.14 -14.20
N VAL A 391 -18.19 -0.83 -14.15
CA VAL A 391 -17.09 -0.58 -15.07
C VAL A 391 -17.46 -1.04 -16.49
N LYS A 392 -17.08 -0.28 -17.51
CA LYS A 392 -17.20 -0.69 -18.91
C LYS A 392 -15.90 -1.41 -19.31
N PHE A 393 -16.03 -2.50 -20.06
CA PHE A 393 -14.90 -3.24 -20.62
C PHE A 393 -14.50 -2.66 -22.00
N PRO A 394 -13.22 -2.80 -22.42
CA PRO A 394 -12.71 -2.17 -23.63
C PRO A 394 -13.39 -2.65 -24.91
N THR A 395 -13.65 -1.71 -25.82
CA THR A 395 -14.25 -1.97 -27.14
C THR A 395 -13.22 -1.94 -28.26
N VAL A 396 -11.95 -1.63 -27.96
CA VAL A 396 -10.84 -1.57 -28.89
C VAL A 396 -9.59 -2.16 -28.23
N PHE A 397 -8.90 -3.04 -28.95
CA PHE A 397 -7.54 -3.49 -28.62
C PHE A 397 -6.60 -3.03 -29.75
N LYS A 398 -5.55 -2.30 -29.40
CA LYS A 398 -4.61 -1.68 -30.34
C LYS A 398 -3.19 -2.07 -29.95
N SER A 399 -2.43 -2.70 -30.86
CA SER A 399 -0.97 -2.72 -30.67
C SER A 399 -0.43 -1.31 -30.89
N CYS A 400 0.32 -0.81 -29.91
CA CYS A 400 1.14 0.38 -30.07
C CYS A 400 2.63 0.07 -30.24
N ASP A 401 3.04 -1.19 -30.09
CA ASP A 401 4.32 -1.70 -30.60
C ASP A 401 4.25 -1.72 -32.14
N ALA A 402 4.94 -0.79 -32.78
CA ALA A 402 4.99 -0.62 -34.22
C ALA A 402 6.28 -1.21 -34.83
N ASN A 403 7.32 -1.37 -34.02
CA ASN A 403 8.60 -1.97 -34.41
C ASN A 403 8.64 -3.51 -34.23
N GLY A 404 7.77 -4.07 -33.39
CA GLY A 404 7.56 -5.51 -33.20
C GLY A 404 8.47 -6.16 -32.14
N ASN A 405 8.96 -5.41 -31.15
CA ASN A 405 9.87 -5.92 -30.12
C ASN A 405 9.18 -6.49 -28.86
N ASN A 406 7.84 -6.49 -28.82
CA ASN A 406 6.97 -6.87 -27.69
C ASN A 406 7.09 -5.99 -26.44
N MET A 407 7.71 -4.82 -26.56
CA MET A 407 7.70 -3.75 -25.56
C MET A 407 6.89 -2.56 -26.10
N VAL A 408 6.24 -1.82 -25.21
CA VAL A 408 5.56 -0.57 -25.58
C VAL A 408 6.07 0.56 -24.72
N ALA A 409 6.44 1.65 -25.37
CA ALA A 409 7.00 2.82 -24.73
C ALA A 409 6.10 3.34 -23.61
N THR A 410 6.60 3.29 -22.37
CA THR A 410 5.87 3.81 -21.21
C THR A 410 5.82 5.35 -21.26
N PHE A 411 4.71 5.92 -20.81
CA PHE A 411 4.53 7.37 -20.68
C PHE A 411 4.44 7.78 -19.22
N CYS A 412 4.75 9.05 -18.91
CA CYS A 412 4.58 9.66 -17.60
C CYS A 412 3.82 10.99 -17.70
N GLN A 413 3.35 11.51 -16.57
CA GLN A 413 2.71 12.83 -16.51
C GLN A 413 3.76 13.91 -16.78
N ALA A 414 3.53 14.73 -17.80
CA ALA A 414 4.42 15.79 -18.26
C ALA A 414 3.78 17.16 -17.96
N GLY A 415 4.20 17.78 -16.86
CA GLY A 415 3.55 19.00 -16.34
C GLY A 415 2.17 18.72 -15.75
N SER A 416 1.34 19.76 -15.62
CA SER A 416 0.04 19.66 -14.90
C SER A 416 -1.07 18.92 -15.66
N THR A 417 -1.01 18.83 -16.99
CA THR A 417 -2.08 18.26 -17.83
C THR A 417 -1.59 17.44 -19.03
N GLY A 418 -0.27 17.33 -19.23
CA GLY A 418 0.35 16.61 -20.33
C GLY A 418 0.76 15.19 -19.96
N TYR A 419 1.06 14.39 -20.97
CA TYR A 419 1.74 13.09 -20.85
C TYR A 419 2.83 13.03 -21.91
N GLY A 420 3.93 12.34 -21.62
CA GLY A 420 5.12 12.26 -22.48
C GLY A 420 6.11 11.23 -21.96
N ALA A 421 7.42 11.41 -22.20
CA ALA A 421 8.46 10.55 -21.64
C ALA A 421 8.40 10.41 -20.10
N CYS A 422 8.85 9.26 -19.60
CA CYS A 422 9.27 9.09 -18.20
C CYS A 422 10.73 9.59 -18.00
N GLY A 423 11.00 10.82 -18.44
CA GLY A 423 12.35 11.39 -18.50
C GLY A 423 12.40 12.55 -19.49
N THR A 424 13.55 12.75 -20.14
CA THR A 424 13.73 13.70 -21.25
C THR A 424 13.70 12.98 -22.59
N ASP A 425 12.79 13.37 -23.47
CA ASP A 425 12.78 12.94 -24.87
C ASP A 425 14.06 13.38 -25.61
N SER A 426 14.66 12.48 -26.39
CA SER A 426 15.60 12.87 -27.44
C SER A 426 14.81 13.27 -28.70
N PRO A 427 15.22 14.30 -29.46
CA PRO A 427 14.68 14.56 -30.80
C PRO A 427 14.87 13.40 -31.79
N THR A 428 15.68 12.39 -31.44
CA THR A 428 15.92 11.15 -32.20
C THR A 428 15.29 9.90 -31.58
N ASP A 429 14.42 10.06 -30.58
CA ASP A 429 13.78 8.95 -29.89
C ASP A 429 12.76 8.26 -30.83
N THR A 430 13.02 6.99 -31.15
CA THR A 430 12.20 6.15 -32.02
C THR A 430 10.84 5.83 -31.42
N ASP A 431 10.72 5.91 -30.10
CA ASP A 431 9.58 5.42 -29.34
C ASP A 431 8.46 6.47 -29.26
N VAL A 432 8.70 7.72 -29.69
CA VAL A 432 7.74 8.83 -29.60
C VAL A 432 6.39 8.51 -30.28
N PRO A 433 6.32 7.91 -31.50
CA PRO A 433 5.04 7.56 -32.12
C PRO A 433 4.29 6.43 -31.37
N GLU A 434 5.03 5.44 -30.86
CA GLU A 434 4.48 4.31 -30.09
C GLU A 434 3.96 4.79 -28.73
N ARG A 435 4.70 5.68 -28.07
CA ARG A 435 4.32 6.33 -26.82
C ARG A 435 3.10 7.22 -27.01
N GLN A 436 3.01 7.97 -28.11
CA GLN A 436 1.83 8.77 -28.44
C GLN A 436 0.60 7.88 -28.72
N CYS A 437 0.78 6.75 -29.43
CA CYS A 437 -0.27 5.74 -29.58
C CYS A 437 -0.76 5.20 -28.23
N ASN A 438 0.18 4.85 -27.32
CA ASN A 438 -0.11 4.33 -25.99
C ASN A 438 -0.86 5.37 -25.13
N ILE A 439 -0.41 6.63 -25.15
CA ILE A 439 -1.06 7.80 -24.53
C ILE A 439 -2.49 7.95 -25.07
N ASP A 440 -2.68 7.96 -26.40
CA ASP A 440 -4.00 8.19 -26.99
C ASP A 440 -4.97 7.03 -26.76
N CYS A 441 -4.51 5.77 -26.82
CA CYS A 441 -5.32 4.59 -26.50
C CYS A 441 -5.73 4.60 -25.03
N THR A 442 -4.75 4.64 -24.12
CA THR A 442 -4.98 4.56 -22.66
C THR A 442 -5.84 5.74 -22.15
N LEU A 443 -5.70 6.94 -22.70
CA LEU A 443 -6.49 8.12 -22.30
C LEU A 443 -7.79 8.33 -23.09
N GLY A 444 -8.01 7.61 -24.21
CA GLY A 444 -9.17 7.86 -25.09
C GLY A 444 -9.08 9.20 -25.81
N ARG A 445 -7.89 9.52 -26.33
CA ARG A 445 -7.56 10.71 -27.13
C ARG A 445 -7.28 10.27 -28.59
N GLY A 446 -6.87 11.20 -29.45
CA GLY A 446 -6.56 10.91 -30.86
C GLY A 446 -7.67 10.14 -31.61
N GLU A 447 -7.30 9.07 -32.31
CA GLU A 447 -8.23 8.16 -33.02
C GLU A 447 -9.17 7.35 -32.09
N PHE A 448 -8.88 7.35 -30.78
CA PHE A 448 -9.65 6.66 -29.73
C PHE A 448 -10.60 7.60 -28.96
N ARG A 449 -10.78 8.85 -29.41
CA ARG A 449 -11.73 9.78 -28.78
C ARG A 449 -13.14 9.19 -28.74
N GLY A 450 -13.68 9.06 -27.52
CA GLY A 450 -15.00 8.46 -27.28
C GLY A 450 -15.02 6.92 -27.33
N LYS A 451 -13.85 6.27 -27.32
CA LYS A 451 -13.70 4.81 -27.26
C LYS A 451 -12.92 4.41 -26.00
N LEU A 452 -13.21 3.24 -25.45
CA LEU A 452 -12.37 2.61 -24.45
C LEU A 452 -11.40 1.66 -25.15
N CYS A 453 -10.12 2.03 -25.12
CA CYS A 453 -9.04 1.33 -25.81
C CYS A 453 -8.08 0.73 -24.78
N THR A 454 -7.65 -0.51 -25.04
CA THR A 454 -6.57 -1.20 -24.33
C THR A 454 -5.39 -1.41 -25.29
N GLU A 455 -4.19 -1.22 -24.78
CA GLU A 455 -2.96 -1.53 -25.50
C GLU A 455 -2.79 -3.06 -25.55
N LYS A 456 -2.67 -3.61 -26.76
CA LYS A 456 -2.77 -5.06 -26.99
C LYS A 456 -1.54 -5.83 -26.53
N THR A 457 -0.33 -5.31 -26.74
CA THR A 457 0.91 -6.00 -26.35
C THR A 457 0.97 -6.18 -24.82
N THR A 458 0.48 -5.18 -24.08
CA THR A 458 0.33 -5.20 -22.62
C THR A 458 -0.70 -6.24 -22.16
N TYR A 459 -1.84 -6.35 -22.86
CA TYR A 459 -2.85 -7.38 -22.60
C TYR A 459 -2.35 -8.80 -22.92
N ASP A 460 -1.67 -8.99 -24.05
CA ASP A 460 -1.15 -10.30 -24.47
C ASP A 460 -0.07 -10.82 -23.50
N ASN A 461 0.85 -9.94 -23.09
CA ASN A 461 1.96 -10.28 -22.20
C ASN A 461 1.53 -10.44 -20.73
N PHE A 462 0.62 -9.60 -20.23
CA PHE A 462 0.33 -9.49 -18.79
C PHE A 462 -1.14 -9.69 -18.39
N GLY A 463 -2.05 -9.91 -19.34
CA GLY A 463 -3.49 -10.02 -19.09
C GLY A 463 -4.17 -8.71 -18.64
N GLN A 464 -3.42 -7.59 -18.63
CA GLN A 464 -3.88 -6.29 -18.14
C GLN A 464 -4.68 -5.56 -19.21
N PHE A 465 -5.87 -5.07 -18.85
CA PHE A 465 -6.70 -4.24 -19.72
C PHE A 465 -7.35 -3.07 -19.00
N VAL A 466 -7.57 -1.99 -19.75
CA VAL A 466 -8.08 -0.72 -19.25
C VAL A 466 -9.60 -0.77 -19.20
N VAL A 467 -10.18 -0.59 -18.00
CA VAL A 467 -11.63 -0.43 -17.81
C VAL A 467 -11.99 1.02 -17.50
N GLU A 468 -13.16 1.47 -17.96
CA GLU A 468 -13.71 2.78 -17.60
C GLU A 468 -14.63 2.62 -16.39
N MET A 469 -14.36 3.37 -15.31
CA MET A 469 -15.10 3.28 -14.04
C MET A 469 -16.46 3.99 -14.10
N ASN A 470 -17.32 3.69 -13.12
CA ASN A 470 -18.61 4.37 -12.93
C ASN A 470 -18.44 5.91 -12.97
N PRO A 471 -19.07 6.63 -13.90
CA PRO A 471 -18.83 8.05 -14.06
C PRO A 471 -19.61 8.88 -13.04
N THR A 472 -19.14 10.09 -12.77
CA THR A 472 -19.75 11.01 -11.80
C THR A 472 -21.18 11.41 -12.20
N GLY A 473 -22.12 11.46 -11.24
CA GLY A 473 -23.52 11.86 -11.45
C GLY A 473 -24.46 11.55 -10.28
N ALA A 474 -25.75 11.38 -10.55
CA ALA A 474 -26.76 11.11 -9.53
C ALA A 474 -26.68 9.67 -8.97
N PRO A 475 -26.67 9.46 -7.64
CA PRO A 475 -26.60 8.12 -7.06
C PRO A 475 -27.87 7.29 -7.35
N ALA A 476 -29.03 7.95 -7.54
CA ALA A 476 -30.27 7.33 -7.98
C ALA A 476 -30.20 6.74 -9.41
N ALA A 477 -29.24 7.18 -10.23
CA ALA A 477 -28.91 6.57 -11.52
C ALA A 477 -27.82 5.47 -11.39
N GLY A 478 -27.42 5.15 -10.16
CA GLY A 478 -26.31 4.24 -9.86
C GLY A 478 -24.93 4.82 -10.17
N LEU A 479 -24.78 6.14 -10.29
CA LEU A 479 -23.54 6.85 -10.65
C LEU A 479 -22.70 7.23 -9.42
N ASP A 480 -21.45 7.63 -9.64
CA ASP A 480 -20.54 8.11 -8.60
C ASP A 480 -20.94 9.51 -8.12
N ASP A 481 -21.38 9.64 -6.85
CA ASP A 481 -21.68 10.92 -6.19
C ASP A 481 -20.59 11.34 -5.18
N SER A 482 -19.48 10.59 -5.12
CA SER A 482 -18.43 10.71 -4.10
C SER A 482 -17.74 12.07 -4.08
N VAL A 483 -17.89 12.91 -5.10
CA VAL A 483 -17.41 14.29 -5.16
C VAL A 483 -18.58 15.26 -5.42
N PRO A 484 -19.38 15.62 -4.39
CA PRO A 484 -20.63 16.36 -4.58
C PRO A 484 -20.47 17.73 -5.28
N ALA A 485 -19.31 18.37 -5.17
CA ALA A 485 -19.05 19.65 -5.85
C ALA A 485 -18.93 19.54 -7.39
N ARG A 486 -18.75 18.33 -7.94
CA ARG A 486 -18.85 18.04 -9.39
C ARG A 486 -20.29 17.80 -9.86
N LEU A 487 -21.25 17.76 -8.94
CA LEU A 487 -22.68 17.62 -9.24
C LEU A 487 -23.32 19.01 -9.28
N HIS A 488 -24.09 19.29 -10.32
CA HIS A 488 -24.79 20.57 -10.48
C HIS A 488 -26.30 20.30 -10.57
N THR A 489 -27.03 20.77 -9.57
CA THR A 489 -28.48 20.59 -9.49
C THR A 489 -29.20 21.76 -10.18
N LEU A 490 -30.08 21.44 -11.12
CA LEU A 490 -31.01 22.37 -11.76
C LEU A 490 -32.43 22.10 -11.30
N ASN A 491 -33.09 23.12 -10.77
CA ASN A 491 -34.49 23.09 -10.38
C ASN A 491 -35.31 23.84 -11.41
N ALA A 492 -35.81 23.12 -12.42
CA ALA A 492 -36.62 23.70 -13.49
C ALA A 492 -38.07 23.87 -13.02
N VAL A 493 -38.49 25.11 -12.84
CA VAL A 493 -39.89 25.47 -12.54
C VAL A 493 -40.76 25.39 -13.80
N PRO A 494 -42.02 24.92 -13.68
CA PRO A 494 -42.98 24.99 -14.78
C PRO A 494 -43.37 26.45 -15.05
N PRO A 495 -43.75 26.79 -16.28
CA PRO A 495 -44.02 28.17 -16.66
C PRO A 495 -45.31 28.71 -16.04
N VAL A 496 -45.27 29.98 -15.61
CA VAL A 496 -46.40 30.69 -14.97
C VAL A 496 -47.58 30.92 -15.95
N ALA A 497 -47.34 30.81 -17.26
CA ALA A 497 -48.37 30.82 -18.29
C ALA A 497 -48.08 29.72 -19.35
N PRO A 498 -49.10 28.99 -19.85
CA PRO A 498 -48.90 27.84 -20.75
C PRO A 498 -48.42 28.20 -22.17
N ALA A 499 -48.22 29.49 -22.49
CA ALA A 499 -47.82 29.96 -23.82
C ALA A 499 -46.29 30.08 -24.00
N THR A 500 -45.49 29.95 -22.94
CA THR A 500 -44.02 30.11 -22.99
C THR A 500 -43.34 29.08 -22.10
N ALA A 501 -42.62 28.11 -22.67
CA ALA A 501 -41.81 27.18 -21.90
C ALA A 501 -40.68 27.95 -21.17
N HIS A 502 -40.54 27.73 -19.86
CA HIS A 502 -39.49 28.37 -19.06
C HIS A 502 -38.28 27.44 -18.95
N TRP A 503 -37.16 27.86 -19.55
CA TRP A 503 -35.93 27.07 -19.62
C TRP A 503 -34.90 27.50 -18.57
N THR A 504 -34.43 26.53 -17.80
CA THR A 504 -33.46 26.72 -16.72
C THR A 504 -32.08 26.28 -17.21
N ARG A 505 -31.12 27.20 -17.23
CA ARG A 505 -29.76 27.00 -17.77
C ARG A 505 -28.82 26.39 -16.73
N SER A 506 -27.86 25.57 -17.16
CA SER A 506 -26.70 25.18 -16.33
C SER A 506 -25.93 26.42 -15.87
N PRO A 507 -25.56 26.50 -14.56
CA PRO A 507 -24.79 27.63 -14.05
C PRO A 507 -23.39 27.65 -14.65
N ASN A 508 -22.78 26.47 -14.80
CA ASN A 508 -21.49 26.28 -15.43
C ASN A 508 -21.62 26.16 -16.95
N ALA A 509 -20.58 26.61 -17.64
CA ALA A 509 -20.31 26.26 -19.03
C ALA A 509 -19.25 25.14 -19.08
N TYR A 510 -19.41 24.24 -20.02
CA TYR A 510 -18.57 23.06 -20.25
C TYR A 510 -17.88 23.17 -21.61
N THR A 511 -16.73 22.52 -21.78
CA THR A 511 -15.98 22.55 -23.03
C THR A 511 -16.67 21.68 -24.10
N ALA A 512 -16.71 22.15 -25.35
CA ALA A 512 -17.21 21.36 -26.47
C ALA A 512 -16.47 20.01 -26.60
N GLY A 513 -17.22 18.94 -26.83
CA GLY A 513 -16.71 17.57 -26.84
C GLY A 513 -16.43 16.97 -25.46
N SER A 514 -16.97 17.56 -24.39
CA SER A 514 -17.17 16.91 -23.09
C SER A 514 -18.41 16.03 -23.13
N THR A 515 -18.37 14.86 -22.48
CA THR A 515 -19.57 14.03 -22.26
C THR A 515 -20.21 14.40 -20.93
N MET A 516 -21.54 14.52 -20.93
CA MET A 516 -22.35 14.96 -19.80
C MET A 516 -23.33 13.87 -19.38
N ASN A 517 -23.37 13.56 -18.09
CA ASN A 517 -24.42 12.76 -17.46
C ASN A 517 -25.54 13.69 -16.99
N ILE A 518 -26.78 13.35 -17.35
CA ILE A 518 -27.99 14.07 -16.97
C ILE A 518 -28.99 13.05 -16.41
N TRP A 519 -29.55 13.34 -15.24
CA TRP A 519 -30.62 12.55 -14.63
C TRP A 519 -31.64 13.50 -14.01
N CYS A 520 -32.93 13.19 -14.08
CA CYS A 520 -34.00 14.02 -13.53
C CYS A 520 -34.99 13.18 -12.72
N ASP A 521 -35.53 13.75 -11.63
CA ASP A 521 -36.55 13.10 -10.78
C ASP A 521 -37.86 12.83 -11.55
N LYS A 522 -38.18 13.70 -12.51
CA LYS A 522 -39.43 13.76 -13.29
C LYS A 522 -39.16 13.92 -14.79
N PRO A 523 -40.19 13.79 -15.66
CA PRO A 523 -40.00 13.93 -17.10
C PRO A 523 -39.59 15.36 -17.47
N ALA A 524 -38.44 15.49 -18.13
CA ALA A 524 -37.82 16.76 -18.50
C ALA A 524 -37.65 16.89 -20.02
N HIS A 525 -37.80 18.10 -20.55
CA HIS A 525 -37.21 18.46 -21.84
C HIS A 525 -35.82 19.03 -21.61
N VAL A 526 -34.85 18.61 -22.42
CA VAL A 526 -33.44 18.99 -22.33
C VAL A 526 -32.99 19.54 -23.68
N ARG A 527 -32.22 20.64 -23.69
CA ARG A 527 -31.54 21.18 -24.88
C ARG A 527 -30.07 21.46 -24.60
N PHE A 528 -29.29 21.53 -25.67
CA PHE A 528 -27.84 21.72 -25.65
C PHE A 528 -27.46 22.86 -26.60
N GLY A 529 -26.77 23.89 -26.11
CA GLY A 529 -26.47 25.08 -26.91
C GLY A 529 -25.43 26.01 -26.27
N GLY A 530 -25.26 27.19 -26.87
CA GLY A 530 -24.44 28.28 -26.34
C GLY A 530 -25.13 29.12 -25.26
N ALA A 531 -24.63 30.32 -25.01
CA ALA A 531 -25.15 31.23 -23.97
C ALA A 531 -26.62 31.68 -24.16
N VAL A 532 -27.19 31.46 -25.33
CA VAL A 532 -28.60 31.70 -25.72
C VAL A 532 -29.33 30.36 -25.79
N GLU A 533 -30.63 30.34 -25.47
CA GLU A 533 -31.48 29.14 -25.62
C GLU A 533 -31.50 28.68 -27.09
N PRO A 534 -31.09 27.44 -27.42
CA PRO A 534 -31.16 26.89 -28.77
C PRO A 534 -32.62 26.53 -29.12
N GLY A 535 -32.93 26.43 -30.42
CA GLY A 535 -34.31 26.26 -30.89
C GLY A 535 -34.98 24.92 -30.53
N PRO A 536 -36.30 24.82 -30.72
CA PRO A 536 -37.10 23.64 -30.33
C PRO A 536 -36.66 22.35 -31.02
N GLU A 537 -36.07 22.42 -32.21
CA GLU A 537 -35.49 21.30 -32.95
C GLU A 537 -34.33 20.58 -32.20
N THR A 538 -33.74 21.22 -31.19
CA THR A 538 -32.70 20.63 -30.34
C THR A 538 -33.24 19.89 -29.10
N THR A 539 -34.57 19.82 -28.94
CA THR A 539 -35.21 19.27 -27.73
C THR A 539 -35.13 17.74 -27.66
N VAL A 540 -34.49 17.24 -26.61
CA VAL A 540 -34.49 15.83 -26.20
C VAL A 540 -35.48 15.65 -25.05
N SER A 541 -36.38 14.69 -25.15
CA SER A 541 -37.29 14.32 -24.06
C SER A 541 -36.65 13.24 -23.18
N LEU A 542 -36.44 13.55 -21.92
CA LEU A 542 -35.87 12.67 -20.90
C LEU A 542 -36.97 12.16 -19.96
N ALA A 543 -37.12 10.85 -19.83
CA ALA A 543 -38.10 10.24 -18.94
C ALA A 543 -37.67 10.35 -17.46
N ALA A 544 -38.65 10.40 -16.56
CA ALA A 544 -38.41 10.42 -15.11
C ALA A 544 -37.48 9.29 -14.67
N THR A 545 -36.55 9.58 -13.77
CA THR A 545 -35.57 8.65 -13.18
C THR A 545 -34.60 7.98 -14.18
N THR A 546 -34.58 8.37 -15.45
CA THR A 546 -33.65 7.82 -16.45
C THR A 546 -32.41 8.70 -16.66
N ARG A 547 -31.30 8.09 -17.10
CA ARG A 547 -30.05 8.77 -17.44
C ARG A 547 -29.99 9.08 -18.94
N LEU A 548 -29.67 10.32 -19.27
CA LEU A 548 -29.20 10.75 -20.59
C LEU A 548 -27.69 11.00 -20.51
N GLU A 549 -26.92 10.30 -21.33
CA GLU A 549 -25.51 10.60 -21.59
C GLU A 549 -25.41 11.35 -22.91
N ARG A 550 -24.72 12.49 -22.95
CA ARG A 550 -24.57 13.30 -24.16
C ARG A 550 -23.20 13.95 -24.27
N THR A 551 -22.49 13.70 -25.36
CA THR A 551 -21.34 14.52 -25.78
C THR A 551 -21.82 15.83 -26.38
N LEU A 552 -21.28 16.95 -25.90
CA LEU A 552 -21.53 18.29 -26.43
C LEU A 552 -20.78 18.48 -27.75
N THR A 553 -21.38 19.14 -28.74
CA THR A 553 -20.81 19.34 -30.08
C THR A 553 -20.92 20.78 -30.57
N GLY A 554 -19.91 21.29 -31.26
CA GLY A 554 -19.94 22.64 -31.83
C GLY A 554 -19.87 23.74 -30.77
N ASP A 555 -20.86 24.63 -30.75
CA ASP A 555 -21.03 25.72 -29.79
C ASP A 555 -21.71 25.29 -28.46
N GLN A 556 -22.15 24.03 -28.38
CA GLN A 556 -22.79 23.47 -27.20
C GLN A 556 -21.84 23.53 -25.99
N THR A 557 -22.18 24.42 -25.07
CA THR A 557 -21.38 24.74 -23.87
C THR A 557 -22.24 24.79 -22.61
N VAL A 558 -23.57 24.88 -22.72
CA VAL A 558 -24.51 24.82 -21.60
C VAL A 558 -25.68 23.87 -21.88
N ILE A 559 -26.32 23.41 -20.81
CA ILE A 559 -27.50 22.55 -20.83
C ILE A 559 -28.69 23.38 -20.37
N TRP A 560 -29.82 23.25 -21.06
CA TRP A 560 -31.08 23.89 -20.71
C TRP A 560 -32.13 22.83 -20.36
N VAL A 561 -32.93 23.06 -19.31
CA VAL A 561 -33.95 22.11 -18.81
C VAL A 561 -35.30 22.81 -18.61
N SER A 562 -36.39 22.16 -19.00
CA SER A 562 -37.77 22.57 -18.72
C SER A 562 -38.63 21.34 -18.37
N PRO A 563 -39.68 21.42 -17.52
CA PRO A 563 -40.60 20.30 -17.29
C PRO A 563 -41.35 19.90 -18.56
N GLN A 564 -41.67 18.61 -18.74
CA GLN A 564 -42.59 18.18 -19.81
C GLN A 564 -44.05 18.46 -19.47
N ASP A 565 -44.42 18.34 -18.19
CA ASP A 565 -45.76 18.62 -17.67
C ASP A 565 -45.74 19.87 -16.79
N PRO A 566 -46.43 20.97 -17.17
CA PRO A 566 -46.59 22.15 -16.32
C PRO A 566 -47.27 21.88 -14.98
N LEU A 567 -48.07 20.81 -14.87
CA LEU A 567 -48.77 20.40 -13.64
C LEU A 567 -47.90 19.50 -12.73
N GLY A 568 -46.81 18.93 -13.24
CA GLY A 568 -45.89 18.07 -12.49
C GLY A 568 -45.04 18.81 -11.44
N GLY A 569 -45.14 20.14 -11.38
CA GLY A 569 -44.38 20.99 -10.48
C GLY A 569 -42.91 21.13 -10.88
N VAL A 570 -42.06 21.50 -9.91
CA VAL A 570 -40.61 21.64 -10.13
C VAL A 570 -40.00 20.29 -10.52
N VAL A 571 -39.13 20.30 -11.52
CA VAL A 571 -38.30 19.15 -11.94
C VAL A 571 -36.86 19.39 -11.49
N THR A 572 -36.28 18.44 -10.78
CA THR A 572 -34.92 18.50 -10.26
C THR A 572 -34.02 17.58 -11.07
N CYS A 573 -33.07 18.17 -11.80
CA CYS A 573 -32.09 17.45 -12.62
C CYS A 573 -30.68 17.61 -12.08
N THR A 574 -29.94 16.51 -11.96
CA THR A 574 -28.51 16.50 -11.66
C THR A 574 -27.72 16.42 -12.95
N LEU A 575 -26.81 17.37 -13.14
CA LEU A 575 -25.83 17.40 -14.23
C LEU A 575 -24.44 17.08 -13.68
N ALA A 576 -23.65 16.28 -14.39
CA ALA A 576 -22.24 16.05 -14.09
C ALA A 576 -21.43 15.83 -15.37
N GLN A 577 -20.19 16.29 -15.39
CA GLN A 577 -19.27 15.99 -16.49
C GLN A 577 -18.71 14.57 -16.32
N HIS A 578 -18.81 13.75 -17.36
CA HIS A 578 -18.32 12.37 -17.38
C HIS A 578 -16.78 12.38 -17.33
N PRO A 579 -16.15 11.82 -16.28
CA PRO A 579 -14.71 11.96 -16.06
C PRO A 579 -13.85 11.07 -16.97
N ASN A 580 -14.44 10.07 -17.64
CA ASN A 580 -13.75 9.02 -18.41
C ASN A 580 -12.68 8.30 -17.57
N THR A 581 -12.96 8.09 -16.28
CA THR A 581 -12.00 7.56 -15.30
C THR A 581 -11.56 6.15 -15.64
N ARG A 582 -10.26 5.86 -15.59
CA ARG A 582 -9.69 4.58 -16.02
C ARG A 582 -8.78 3.96 -14.96
N ILE A 583 -8.92 2.65 -14.80
CA ILE A 583 -8.09 1.79 -13.94
C ILE A 583 -7.80 0.50 -14.72
N ASN A 584 -6.73 -0.23 -14.37
CA ASN A 584 -6.45 -1.53 -15.00
C ASN A 584 -7.13 -2.67 -14.25
N LEU A 585 -7.43 -3.73 -14.98
CA LEU A 585 -8.03 -4.97 -14.50
C LEU A 585 -7.28 -6.16 -15.14
N VAL A 586 -7.13 -7.25 -14.39
CA VAL A 586 -6.72 -8.56 -14.92
C VAL A 586 -7.79 -9.56 -14.52
N THR A 587 -8.41 -10.27 -15.47
CA THR A 587 -9.39 -11.33 -15.18
C THR A 587 -8.90 -12.74 -15.53
N LYS A 588 -7.69 -12.86 -16.09
CA LYS A 588 -7.19 -14.08 -16.73
C LYS A 588 -7.17 -15.30 -15.80
N ASP A 589 -6.74 -15.11 -14.56
CA ASP A 589 -6.56 -16.20 -13.61
C ASP A 589 -7.85 -16.48 -12.80
N ALA A 590 -8.66 -15.44 -12.57
CA ALA A 590 -9.96 -15.53 -11.89
C ALA A 590 -11.10 -16.08 -12.77
N VAL A 591 -11.10 -15.73 -14.07
CA VAL A 591 -12.10 -16.12 -15.06
C VAL A 591 -11.44 -16.42 -16.42
N PRO A 592 -10.70 -17.54 -16.55
CA PRO A 592 -9.93 -17.86 -17.77
C PRO A 592 -10.78 -18.00 -19.04
N ASP A 593 -12.06 -18.35 -18.92
CA ASP A 593 -13.00 -18.44 -20.05
C ASP A 593 -13.47 -17.07 -20.58
N LEU A 594 -13.18 -15.96 -19.88
CA LEU A 594 -13.67 -14.62 -20.24
C LEU A 594 -12.76 -13.96 -21.29
N VAL A 595 -13.06 -14.21 -22.56
CA VAL A 595 -12.34 -13.61 -23.70
C VAL A 595 -12.70 -12.14 -23.86
N VAL A 596 -11.90 -11.24 -23.26
CA VAL A 596 -12.14 -9.79 -23.28
C VAL A 596 -11.83 -9.17 -24.65
N GLN A 597 -10.76 -9.61 -25.32
CA GLN A 597 -10.51 -9.24 -26.71
C GLN A 597 -11.38 -10.09 -27.66
N CYS A 598 -12.53 -9.55 -28.05
CA CYS A 598 -13.51 -10.21 -28.91
C CYS A 598 -13.97 -9.32 -30.09
N ASP A 599 -14.54 -9.93 -31.13
CA ASP A 599 -15.19 -9.22 -32.25
C ASP A 599 -16.72 -9.40 -32.17
N PRO A 600 -17.53 -8.32 -32.13
CA PRO A 600 -18.99 -8.41 -32.18
C PRO A 600 -19.54 -8.93 -33.54
N ASN A 601 -18.67 -9.11 -34.54
CA ASN A 601 -18.96 -9.63 -35.88
C ASN A 601 -18.23 -10.95 -36.19
N ASP A 602 -17.73 -11.68 -35.18
CA ASP A 602 -17.10 -12.99 -35.37
C ASP A 602 -17.98 -13.94 -36.23
N SER A 603 -17.32 -14.69 -37.09
CA SER A 603 -17.88 -15.82 -37.85
C SER A 603 -18.62 -16.85 -36.98
N ASP A 604 -18.21 -17.03 -35.73
CA ASP A 604 -18.93 -17.79 -34.72
C ASP A 604 -20.03 -16.90 -34.08
N ALA A 605 -21.28 -17.22 -34.42
CA ALA A 605 -22.44 -16.43 -34.00
C ALA A 605 -22.63 -16.34 -32.48
N GLU A 606 -22.19 -17.33 -31.69
CA GLU A 606 -22.26 -17.25 -30.23
C GLU A 606 -21.08 -16.41 -29.68
N ARG A 607 -19.86 -16.48 -30.26
CA ARG A 607 -18.78 -15.54 -29.88
C ARG A 607 -19.15 -14.10 -30.17
N ALA A 608 -19.67 -13.82 -31.36
CA ALA A 608 -20.18 -12.51 -31.77
C ALA A 608 -21.29 -12.00 -30.82
N LYS A 609 -22.11 -12.90 -30.27
CA LYS A 609 -23.16 -12.59 -29.30
C LYS A 609 -22.62 -12.35 -27.89
N GLN A 610 -21.74 -13.22 -27.38
CA GLN A 610 -21.06 -13.01 -26.09
C GLN A 610 -20.25 -11.70 -26.10
N CYS A 611 -19.62 -11.35 -27.22
CA CYS A 611 -18.91 -10.08 -27.36
C CYS A 611 -19.85 -8.85 -27.29
N ARG A 612 -21.02 -8.93 -27.94
CA ARG A 612 -22.06 -7.88 -27.81
C ARG A 612 -22.62 -7.77 -26.39
N PHE A 613 -22.74 -8.89 -25.66
CA PHE A 613 -23.10 -8.89 -24.24
C PHE A 613 -22.00 -8.24 -23.39
N LEU A 614 -20.72 -8.58 -23.62
CA LEU A 614 -19.57 -8.00 -22.92
C LEU A 614 -19.47 -6.47 -23.12
N GLN A 615 -19.53 -6.01 -24.37
CA GLN A 615 -19.39 -4.59 -24.73
C GLN A 615 -20.62 -3.75 -24.36
N GLY A 616 -21.81 -4.36 -24.24
CA GLY A 616 -23.04 -3.70 -23.86
C GLY A 616 -23.34 -3.70 -22.35
N ALA A 617 -22.61 -4.48 -21.55
CA ALA A 617 -22.80 -4.59 -20.11
C ALA A 617 -21.92 -3.61 -19.31
N THR A 618 -22.21 -3.50 -18.01
CA THR A 618 -21.32 -2.88 -17.02
C THR A 618 -21.11 -3.84 -15.85
N PHE A 619 -19.94 -3.82 -15.23
CA PHE A 619 -19.54 -4.84 -14.25
C PHE A 619 -19.26 -4.24 -12.88
N ASP A 620 -19.78 -4.86 -11.82
CA ASP A 620 -19.21 -4.70 -10.49
C ASP A 620 -18.13 -5.77 -10.32
N VAL A 621 -16.92 -5.34 -9.93
CA VAL A 621 -15.75 -6.21 -9.77
C VAL A 621 -15.13 -5.96 -8.40
N VAL A 622 -14.98 -7.02 -7.61
CA VAL A 622 -14.19 -7.07 -6.39
C VAL A 622 -12.80 -7.64 -6.71
N GLY A 623 -11.79 -7.30 -5.91
CA GLY A 623 -10.46 -7.89 -6.04
C GLY A 623 -9.43 -7.19 -5.17
N HIS A 624 -8.18 -7.64 -5.25
CA HIS A 624 -7.05 -6.99 -4.60
C HIS A 624 -6.51 -5.83 -5.45
N LEU A 625 -6.26 -4.68 -4.82
CA LEU A 625 -5.58 -3.56 -5.47
C LEU A 625 -4.07 -3.81 -5.47
N ARG A 626 -3.42 -3.70 -6.64
CA ARG A 626 -1.96 -3.77 -6.77
C ARG A 626 -1.43 -2.54 -7.51
N HIS A 627 -0.31 -2.01 -7.05
CA HIS A 627 0.44 -1.02 -7.80
C HIS A 627 1.44 -1.70 -8.73
N VAL A 628 1.51 -1.24 -9.98
CA VAL A 628 2.46 -1.75 -10.98
C VAL A 628 3.06 -0.56 -11.71
N GLY A 629 4.26 -0.14 -11.30
CA GLY A 629 4.92 1.07 -11.80
C GLY A 629 5.14 1.10 -13.33
N ALA A 630 5.18 -0.06 -13.99
CA ALA A 630 5.24 -0.19 -15.45
C ALA A 630 3.87 -0.11 -16.14
N ALA A 631 2.78 -0.48 -15.46
CA ALA A 631 1.43 -0.56 -16.04
C ALA A 631 0.82 0.83 -16.29
N ARG A 632 -0.10 0.93 -17.26
CA ARG A 632 -0.83 2.15 -17.59
C ARG A 632 -2.32 1.85 -17.77
N PRO A 633 -3.22 2.30 -16.88
CA PRO A 633 -2.99 2.88 -15.54
C PRO A 633 -2.06 2.06 -14.60
N ARG A 634 -1.41 2.73 -13.63
CA ARG A 634 -0.50 2.07 -12.66
C ARG A 634 -1.22 1.20 -11.62
N TRP A 635 -2.50 1.46 -11.36
CA TRP A 635 -3.31 0.71 -10.40
C TRP A 635 -4.09 -0.39 -11.13
N VAL A 636 -3.94 -1.62 -10.64
CA VAL A 636 -4.52 -2.83 -11.20
C VAL A 636 -5.43 -3.49 -10.15
N VAL A 637 -6.66 -3.86 -10.53
CA VAL A 637 -7.53 -4.72 -9.72
C VAL A 637 -7.34 -6.18 -10.14
N LEU A 638 -7.21 -7.06 -9.15
CA LEU A 638 -6.99 -8.51 -9.31
C LEU A 638 -8.13 -9.26 -8.59
N PRO A 639 -9.20 -9.69 -9.28
CA PRO A 639 -10.25 -10.52 -8.70
C PRO A 639 -9.68 -11.87 -8.27
N ARG A 640 -10.29 -12.51 -7.26
CA ARG A 640 -9.81 -13.79 -6.73
C ARG A 640 -10.36 -14.98 -7.52
N ASP A 641 -11.62 -14.87 -7.93
CA ASP A 641 -12.38 -15.89 -8.65
C ASP A 641 -13.53 -15.26 -9.46
N GLN A 642 -14.40 -16.10 -10.00
CA GLN A 642 -15.54 -15.68 -10.83
C GLN A 642 -16.66 -14.97 -10.04
N ASP A 643 -16.85 -15.27 -8.75
CA ASP A 643 -17.92 -14.68 -7.93
C ASP A 643 -17.57 -13.29 -7.38
N ASP A 644 -16.30 -12.87 -7.49
CA ASP A 644 -15.89 -11.47 -7.40
C ASP A 644 -16.39 -10.59 -8.56
N LEU A 645 -16.92 -11.17 -9.66
CA LEU A 645 -17.45 -10.43 -10.81
C LEU A 645 -18.97 -10.65 -11.00
N CYS A 646 -19.71 -9.56 -11.19
CA CYS A 646 -21.09 -9.62 -11.65
C CYS A 646 -21.39 -8.52 -12.69
N CYS A 647 -22.42 -8.74 -13.51
CA CYS A 647 -22.81 -7.81 -14.58
C CYS A 647 -24.21 -7.20 -14.41
N TYR A 648 -24.36 -5.95 -14.85
CA TYR A 648 -25.64 -5.36 -15.24
C TYR A 648 -25.70 -5.38 -16.77
N PRO A 649 -26.61 -6.15 -17.39
CA PRO A 649 -26.67 -6.26 -18.84
C PRO A 649 -27.18 -4.97 -19.50
N GLY A 650 -26.77 -4.74 -20.75
CA GLY A 650 -27.30 -3.64 -21.55
C GLY A 650 -28.78 -3.83 -21.93
N PRO A 651 -29.48 -2.78 -22.41
CA PRO A 651 -30.88 -2.86 -22.77
C PRO A 651 -31.15 -3.95 -23.83
N GLY A 652 -31.92 -4.98 -23.46
CA GLY A 652 -32.23 -6.11 -24.33
C GLY A 652 -31.12 -7.16 -24.49
N LEU A 653 -30.10 -7.16 -23.62
CA LEU A 653 -28.98 -8.11 -23.62
C LEU A 653 -29.00 -9.03 -22.38
N GLU A 654 -28.16 -10.05 -22.39
CA GLU A 654 -27.83 -10.88 -21.22
C GLU A 654 -26.42 -10.54 -20.70
N CYS A 655 -25.99 -11.14 -19.59
CA CYS A 655 -24.59 -11.09 -19.16
C CYS A 655 -23.72 -12.06 -19.96
N PRO A 656 -22.45 -11.72 -20.27
CA PRO A 656 -21.54 -12.63 -20.95
C PRO A 656 -21.16 -13.79 -20.04
N ARG A 657 -21.10 -15.01 -20.58
CA ARG A 657 -20.69 -16.19 -19.82
C ARG A 657 -19.20 -16.11 -19.46
N PRO A 658 -18.79 -16.62 -18.28
CA PRO A 658 -19.60 -17.28 -17.25
C PRO A 658 -20.21 -16.31 -16.20
N ILE A 659 -20.09 -14.99 -16.39
CA ILE A 659 -20.42 -13.96 -15.40
C ILE A 659 -21.93 -13.92 -15.09
N LYS A 660 -22.25 -13.90 -13.80
CA LYS A 660 -23.63 -13.87 -13.28
C LYS A 660 -24.17 -12.43 -13.28
N PRO A 661 -25.49 -12.21 -13.42
CA PRO A 661 -26.09 -10.90 -13.16
C PRO A 661 -25.84 -10.46 -11.70
N CYS A 662 -25.60 -9.17 -11.49
CA CYS A 662 -25.48 -8.62 -10.14
C CYS A 662 -26.80 -8.74 -9.38
N VAL A 663 -26.72 -9.24 -8.14
CA VAL A 663 -27.83 -9.15 -7.18
C VAL A 663 -28.04 -7.67 -6.86
N THR A 664 -29.25 -7.16 -7.07
CA THR A 664 -29.63 -5.81 -6.64
C THR A 664 -29.68 -5.76 -5.11
N GLN A 665 -28.66 -5.12 -4.53
CA GLN A 665 -28.60 -4.71 -3.12
C GLN A 665 -29.25 -3.33 -2.94
#